data_AF-A0A9D5EGP2-F1
#
_entry.id   AF-A0A9D5EGP2-F1
#
_cell.length_a   1.000
_cell.length_b   1.000
_cell.length_c   1.000
_cell.angle_alpha   90.00
_cell.angle_beta   90.00
_cell.angle_gamma   90.00
#
_symmetry.space_group_name_H-M   'P 1'
#
loop_
_entity.id
_entity.type
_entity.pdbx_description
1 polymer ?
#
loop_
_entity_poly.entity_id
_entity_poly.type
_entity_poly.pdbx_seq_one_letter_code
_entity_poly.pdbx_strand_id
1 'polypeptide(L)'
;MLEPDEYSSARATVLNAHYTSPTVIRAMYAALDRLGFKRGRILEPACGLGHFFGVMPPEMAARSELTGIEIDSLTARLAKTLYPGADIRSQPFEDATLPTNRFDLAVSNVPFGDYAPFDPNLNPRKFSIHDYFFVAAAERVRPGGLIAFITSRYTLDKQYPHLREAVGKSCDLVGVIRLPHTAFKKNAGTVVTTDIVFLRKRAPGEKPAGENWRTSQPWGGGDDPIFLNEYFHAHPELMLGKLERVERGMHGRDEVRLTGDGRDLSEALAKAVRALPAGIFQPLTEAQAAALRQTIPVPPGVKPNAYALTDEGGGGIAVRDGDELRLLTDLSPQIARRIRRLIYVRDAARDCLRTQVENRPEPEVEAARFRLNQDYDYFTSQFGPISQSVNVRAFAGDPDLPLLLSLENYDDDRGTATKTAIFRERTIQRRQQVLAASDAKAALVVTLSEKGKVDLEHIGKLLGKTEVEFLPELHGALFLNPETKRWETDDEYLSGNVRQKLAMAEKAAANDPQFVPNIEALQGVQPVDLKATEIDARLGAAWIPAEDVAAFGLELLRGHSPADVRVHHAAQVGLWTVEVNYHIKTGVADRSEWGTNRVAAHALLEDALNLRTPTVYDYDENKNPKVNPTATEAARDKQQKIKDRFAEWIWQHDARRERLVAFYNREFNHLRLRTFNGDHLQLPGASPTITLRSHQKAGVWRILQTPNALLAHVVGAGKTYTMAAAAMELKRLGLARKPMFVVPNHMLGQFSTELLTLYPGANVLAAGRDDFASFKRRELMSRIATNNWDAIIVTHSGFERLPLSAKARNEFLQEQHAELRQCILEHKERTGGGTSGTRIVKELERAKKKLEARIKLLSAEHRKDDTLTFEELGVDRLFVDEAQAFKNLFYISKMTRVAGLPQTASERAFDMFLKVQHVQKQNGGGGVVFATGTPVTNTMAEMFTMQRYLQMDVLRRHQLQHFDAWAGTFGETVTAMELAPDGAGYRLNTRFARFVNVPELMQMFRQMADVQTADMLKLPVPALDGGKPRIVRAPATPELKEFVTSLAKRAEKLKREHVDPSVDNMLKITGEGRKAALDLRLVRGRAPDAPEGKVNQAVREIFAIWQETRDQRLTQMVFCDLSTPKAEGRGFSVYQDIKAKLVALGVPAEEIAFIQDHDGDAAKLALFKDVRSGKVRILMGSTQKMGAGTNAQTRLVALHHLDAP
;
A
#
# COMPACT_ATOMS: atom_id res chain seq x y z
N MET A 1 34.87 -0.40 -18.48
CA MET A 1 34.05 0.84 -18.49
C MET A 1 33.13 0.76 -17.29
N LEU A 2 32.88 1.88 -16.60
CA LEU A 2 31.96 1.92 -15.45
C LEU A 2 30.52 1.69 -15.93
N GLU A 3 29.74 0.90 -15.20
CA GLU A 3 28.29 0.77 -15.42
C GLU A 3 27.58 2.13 -15.21
N PRO A 4 26.40 2.38 -15.80
CA PRO A 4 25.71 3.67 -15.69
C PRO A 4 25.44 4.13 -14.24
N ASP A 5 25.20 3.18 -13.33
CA ASP A 5 25.02 3.44 -11.90
C ASP A 5 26.34 3.74 -11.19
N GLU A 6 27.42 3.05 -11.57
CA GLU A 6 28.79 3.32 -11.08
C GLU A 6 29.28 4.69 -11.57
N TYR A 7 28.94 5.08 -12.80
CA TYR A 7 29.21 6.40 -13.36
C TYR A 7 28.38 7.49 -12.66
N SER A 8 27.10 7.21 -12.34
CA SER A 8 26.25 8.15 -11.61
C SER A 8 26.65 8.32 -10.14
N SER A 9 27.05 7.22 -9.47
CA SER A 9 27.65 7.26 -8.13
C SER A 9 28.93 8.08 -8.17
N ALA A 10 29.90 7.71 -9.01
CA ALA A 10 31.14 8.44 -9.17
C ALA A 10 30.93 9.94 -9.48
N ARG A 11 29.94 10.29 -10.32
CA ARG A 11 29.60 11.69 -10.64
C ARG A 11 28.96 12.44 -9.46
N ALA A 12 28.23 11.77 -8.58
CA ALA A 12 27.70 12.34 -7.34
C ALA A 12 28.81 12.51 -6.28
N THR A 13 29.75 11.57 -6.21
CA THR A 13 30.90 11.59 -5.28
C THR A 13 31.94 12.66 -5.65
N VAL A 14 32.01 13.10 -6.93
CA VAL A 14 32.86 14.22 -7.38
C VAL A 14 32.57 15.53 -6.62
N LEU A 15 31.35 15.73 -6.09
CA LEU A 15 31.00 16.90 -5.29
C LEU A 15 31.47 16.84 -3.82
N ASN A 16 31.76 15.64 -3.29
CA ASN A 16 32.05 15.40 -1.86
C ASN A 16 33.39 14.69 -1.57
N ALA A 17 34.14 14.23 -2.59
CA ALA A 17 35.40 13.52 -2.42
C ALA A 17 36.55 14.48 -2.02
N HIS A 18 36.66 14.80 -0.74
CA HIS A 18 37.78 15.58 -0.20
C HIS A 18 38.98 14.66 0.12
N TYR A 19 39.96 14.58 -0.78
CA TYR A 19 41.19 13.81 -0.54
C TYR A 19 42.06 14.47 0.55
N THR A 20 42.06 13.91 1.76
CA THR A 20 42.83 14.40 2.90
C THR A 20 44.35 14.35 2.64
N SER A 21 45.07 15.41 3.00
CA SER A 21 46.53 15.51 2.81
C SER A 21 47.30 14.52 3.71
N PRO A 22 48.25 13.71 3.17
CA PRO A 22 49.07 12.81 3.98
C PRO A 22 49.87 13.52 5.09
N THR A 23 50.25 14.78 4.88
CA THR A 23 50.93 15.60 5.90
C THR A 23 50.03 15.83 7.12
N VAL A 24 48.74 16.07 6.90
CA VAL A 24 47.75 16.25 7.98
C VAL A 24 47.48 14.91 8.68
N ILE A 25 47.32 13.81 7.92
CA ILE A 25 47.10 12.48 8.50
C ILE A 25 48.29 12.05 9.37
N ARG A 26 49.54 12.26 8.90
CA ARG A 26 50.75 11.99 9.70
C ARG A 26 50.77 12.78 11.00
N ALA A 27 50.37 14.05 10.97
CA ALA A 27 50.27 14.86 12.17
C ALA A 27 49.18 14.34 13.13
N MET A 28 48.05 13.87 12.62
CA MET A 28 47.01 13.24 13.44
C MET A 28 47.50 11.95 14.11
N TYR A 29 48.24 11.09 13.40
CA TYR A 29 48.84 9.90 14.04
C TYR A 29 49.94 10.26 15.04
N ALA A 30 50.74 11.31 14.78
CA ALA A 30 51.70 11.81 15.77
C ALA A 30 50.99 12.35 17.03
N ALA A 31 49.84 12.99 16.87
CA ALA A 31 49.00 13.39 18.01
C ALA A 31 48.45 12.18 18.75
N LEU A 32 47.91 11.19 18.06
CA LEU A 32 47.41 9.95 18.67
C LEU A 32 48.51 9.19 19.43
N ASP A 33 49.72 9.16 18.87
CA ASP A 33 50.91 8.57 19.50
C ASP A 33 51.26 9.28 20.81
N ARG A 34 51.26 10.62 20.79
CA ARG A 34 51.47 11.46 21.97
C ARG A 34 50.38 11.26 23.02
N LEU A 35 49.12 11.12 22.58
CA LEU A 35 47.98 10.82 23.45
C LEU A 35 48.04 9.39 24.02
N GLY A 36 48.98 8.55 23.59
CA GLY A 36 49.24 7.22 24.16
C GLY A 36 48.59 6.07 23.38
N PHE A 37 47.95 6.32 22.24
CA PHE A 37 47.40 5.27 21.40
C PHE A 37 48.53 4.59 20.61
N LYS A 38 48.78 3.30 20.89
CA LYS A 38 49.82 2.49 20.22
C LYS A 38 49.29 1.24 19.52
N ARG A 39 48.07 0.79 19.89
CA ARG A 39 47.36 -0.38 19.35
C ARG A 39 45.88 -0.32 19.72
N GLY A 40 45.02 -0.97 18.94
CA GLY A 40 43.62 -1.16 19.30
C GLY A 40 42.70 -1.38 18.09
N ARG A 41 41.39 -1.36 18.33
CA ARG A 41 40.37 -1.42 17.28
C ARG A 41 40.06 -0.02 16.77
N ILE A 42 40.26 0.21 15.47
CA ILE A 42 40.16 1.52 14.83
C ILE A 42 38.97 1.54 13.88
N LEU A 43 38.14 2.57 14.03
CA LEU A 43 37.01 2.87 13.14
C LEU A 43 37.33 4.10 12.27
N GLU A 44 37.28 3.94 10.95
CA GLU A 44 37.27 5.04 9.99
C GLU A 44 35.87 5.14 9.35
N PRO A 45 34.96 5.99 9.89
CA PRO A 45 33.56 6.05 9.47
C PRO A 45 33.28 6.65 8.08
N ALA A 46 34.29 7.25 7.44
CA ALA A 46 34.26 7.71 6.05
C ALA A 46 35.64 7.48 5.44
N CYS A 47 35.93 6.23 5.06
CA CYS A 47 37.31 5.82 4.78
C CYS A 47 37.80 6.16 3.37
N GLY A 48 36.92 6.38 2.40
CA GLY A 48 37.32 6.54 1.00
C GLY A 48 38.19 5.36 0.56
N LEU A 49 39.30 5.67 -0.13
CA LEU A 49 40.31 4.69 -0.51
C LEU A 49 41.18 4.20 0.67
N GLY A 50 40.85 4.55 1.91
CA GLY A 50 41.58 4.17 3.13
C GLY A 50 42.88 4.95 3.31
N HIS A 51 42.90 6.26 3.05
CA HIS A 51 44.13 7.07 3.22
C HIS A 51 44.63 7.11 4.66
N PHE A 52 43.73 7.09 5.65
CA PHE A 52 44.16 6.98 7.05
C PHE A 52 44.76 5.62 7.37
N PHE A 53 44.32 4.53 6.73
CA PHE A 53 44.97 3.23 6.85
C PHE A 53 46.37 3.23 6.21
N GLY A 54 46.49 3.75 5.00
CA GLY A 54 47.77 3.73 4.25
C GLY A 54 48.88 4.62 4.81
N VAL A 55 48.53 5.68 5.55
CA VAL A 55 49.49 6.62 6.16
C VAL A 55 49.73 6.32 7.65
N MET A 56 49.08 5.28 8.19
CA MET A 56 49.28 4.83 9.57
C MET A 56 50.73 4.36 9.79
N PRO A 57 51.36 4.69 10.94
CA PRO A 57 52.69 4.17 11.27
C PRO A 57 52.71 2.62 11.23
N PRO A 58 53.71 1.98 10.59
CA PRO A 58 53.73 0.52 10.42
C PRO A 58 53.59 -0.27 11.72
N GLU A 59 54.21 0.21 12.81
CA GLU A 59 54.11 -0.44 14.12
C GLU A 59 52.69 -0.40 14.72
N MET A 60 51.94 0.67 14.49
CA MET A 60 50.53 0.78 14.90
C MET A 60 49.64 -0.10 14.00
N ALA A 61 49.87 -0.06 12.68
CA ALA A 61 49.09 -0.83 11.71
C ALA A 61 49.20 -2.34 11.98
N ALA A 62 50.40 -2.84 12.26
CA ALA A 62 50.64 -4.25 12.56
C ALA A 62 49.97 -4.75 13.86
N ARG A 63 49.55 -3.84 14.75
CA ARG A 63 48.99 -4.15 16.07
C ARG A 63 47.53 -3.70 16.23
N SER A 64 46.89 -3.25 15.16
CA SER A 64 45.54 -2.69 15.20
C SER A 64 44.59 -3.42 14.27
N GLU A 65 43.33 -3.54 14.70
CA GLU A 65 42.24 -4.06 13.87
C GLU A 65 41.54 -2.89 13.19
N LEU A 66 41.42 -2.92 11.86
CA LEU A 66 40.92 -1.81 11.07
C LEU A 66 39.49 -2.09 10.59
N THR A 67 38.58 -1.14 10.84
CA THR A 67 37.22 -1.16 10.30
C THR A 67 36.97 0.15 9.55
N GLY A 68 36.64 0.06 8.27
CA GLY A 68 36.36 1.20 7.40
C GLY A 68 34.93 1.17 6.88
N ILE A 69 34.25 2.32 6.89
CA ILE A 69 32.93 2.49 6.29
C ILE A 69 33.06 3.45 5.11
N GLU A 70 32.57 3.04 3.94
CA GLU A 70 32.57 3.85 2.73
C GLU A 70 31.22 3.72 2.01
N ILE A 71 30.66 4.84 1.57
CA ILE A 71 29.35 4.87 0.91
C ILE A 71 29.46 4.54 -0.59
N ASP A 72 30.56 4.90 -1.24
CA ASP A 72 30.80 4.63 -2.66
C ASP A 72 31.33 3.20 -2.88
N SER A 73 30.56 2.38 -3.59
CA SER A 73 30.86 0.95 -3.78
C SER A 73 32.14 0.68 -4.58
N LEU A 74 32.52 1.57 -5.50
CA LEU A 74 33.78 1.47 -6.24
C LEU A 74 34.96 1.72 -5.30
N THR A 75 34.89 2.81 -4.54
CA THR A 75 35.93 3.21 -3.59
C THR A 75 36.08 2.21 -2.46
N ALA A 76 34.98 1.65 -1.94
CA ALA A 76 34.98 0.59 -0.94
C ALA A 76 35.64 -0.71 -1.46
N ARG A 77 35.35 -1.12 -2.71
CA ARG A 77 36.01 -2.28 -3.34
C ARG A 77 37.51 -2.07 -3.49
N LEU A 78 37.92 -0.88 -3.94
CA LEU A 78 39.34 -0.51 -4.07
C LEU A 78 40.03 -0.51 -2.70
N ALA A 79 39.42 0.08 -1.67
CA ALA A 79 39.95 0.06 -0.30
C ALA A 79 40.09 -1.38 0.23
N LYS A 80 39.11 -2.27 -0.04
CA LYS A 80 39.17 -3.69 0.34
C LYS A 80 40.32 -4.43 -0.34
N THR A 81 40.65 -4.09 -1.60
CA THR A 81 41.81 -4.64 -2.30
C THR A 81 43.13 -4.09 -1.76
N LEU A 82 43.19 -2.80 -1.42
CA LEU A 82 44.38 -2.15 -0.87
C LEU A 82 44.70 -2.62 0.57
N TYR A 83 43.67 -2.93 1.36
CA TYR A 83 43.79 -3.35 2.76
C TYR A 83 43.02 -4.65 3.03
N PRO A 84 43.52 -5.81 2.55
CA PRO A 84 42.80 -7.08 2.64
C PRO A 84 42.57 -7.58 4.08
N GLY A 85 43.34 -7.08 5.05
CA GLY A 85 43.16 -7.38 6.48
C GLY A 85 42.19 -6.45 7.23
N ALA A 86 41.60 -5.45 6.55
CA ALA A 86 40.63 -4.52 7.14
C ALA A 86 39.18 -4.94 6.86
N ASP A 87 38.29 -4.75 7.84
CA ASP A 87 36.84 -4.89 7.66
C ASP A 87 36.28 -3.64 6.96
N ILE A 88 36.23 -3.66 5.63
CA ILE A 88 35.68 -2.56 4.81
C ILE A 88 34.23 -2.85 4.45
N ARG A 89 33.31 -1.97 4.84
CA ARG A 89 31.87 -2.09 4.59
C ARG A 89 31.39 -1.00 3.63
N SER A 90 30.72 -1.41 2.56
CA SER A 90 30.16 -0.54 1.53
C SER A 90 28.73 -0.11 1.89
N GLN A 91 28.59 0.90 2.75
CA GLN A 91 27.30 1.40 3.23
C GLN A 91 27.43 2.80 3.88
N PRO A 92 26.34 3.58 4.03
CA PRO A 92 26.35 4.81 4.82
C PRO A 92 26.71 4.55 6.29
N PHE A 93 27.37 5.51 6.96
CA PHE A 93 27.77 5.37 8.36
C PHE A 93 26.58 5.26 9.31
N GLU A 94 25.47 5.94 9.00
CA GLU A 94 24.22 5.88 9.75
C GLU A 94 23.53 4.51 9.69
N ASP A 95 23.75 3.78 8.60
CA ASP A 95 23.21 2.43 8.39
C ASP A 95 24.18 1.34 8.88
N ALA A 96 25.39 1.72 9.29
CA ALA A 96 26.41 0.79 9.77
C ALA A 96 26.06 0.25 11.16
N THR A 97 25.56 -1.00 11.18
CA THR A 97 25.41 -1.81 12.39
C THR A 97 26.78 -2.14 12.96
N LEU A 98 27.26 -1.22 13.79
CA LEU A 98 28.50 -1.32 14.51
C LEU A 98 28.19 -1.45 15.99
N PRO A 99 28.88 -2.35 16.71
CA PRO A 99 28.67 -2.54 18.13
C PRO A 99 29.04 -1.28 18.93
N THR A 100 28.17 -0.93 19.88
CA THR A 100 28.38 0.16 20.84
C THR A 100 29.56 -0.13 21.75
N ASN A 101 30.33 0.89 22.14
CA ASN A 101 31.48 0.77 23.06
C ASN A 101 32.54 -0.27 22.64
N ARG A 102 32.75 -0.50 21.34
CA ARG A 102 33.76 -1.46 20.84
C ARG A 102 35.10 -0.82 20.52
N PHE A 103 35.09 0.34 19.87
CA PHE A 103 36.31 0.85 19.23
C PHE A 103 37.18 1.62 20.22
N ASP A 104 38.49 1.45 20.10
CA ASP A 104 39.51 2.15 20.88
C ASP A 104 39.79 3.55 20.31
N LEU A 105 39.65 3.68 18.98
CA LEU A 105 39.86 4.93 18.24
C LEU A 105 38.83 5.06 17.11
N ALA A 106 38.23 6.24 16.95
CA ALA A 106 37.58 6.65 15.71
C ALA A 106 38.39 7.78 15.05
N VAL A 107 38.82 7.61 13.80
CA VAL A 107 39.67 8.57 13.08
C VAL A 107 39.17 8.76 11.65
N SER A 108 38.99 9.99 11.18
CA SER A 108 38.45 10.25 9.82
C SER A 108 38.52 11.73 9.40
N ASN A 109 38.28 11.97 8.11
CA ASN A 109 37.85 13.26 7.59
C ASN A 109 36.34 13.18 7.32
N VAL A 110 35.52 13.85 8.14
CA VAL A 110 34.06 13.69 8.06
C VAL A 110 33.48 14.51 6.90
N PRO A 111 32.41 14.05 6.23
CA PRO A 111 31.85 14.76 5.08
C PRO A 111 31.26 16.12 5.48
N PHE A 112 31.45 17.15 4.65
CA PHE A 112 30.87 18.48 4.87
C PHE A 112 29.51 18.59 4.17
N GLY A 113 28.49 19.06 4.88
CA GLY A 113 27.15 19.22 4.32
C GLY A 113 26.14 19.70 5.37
N ASP A 114 25.12 20.43 4.91
CA ASP A 114 24.03 20.96 5.74
C ASP A 114 22.73 20.14 5.57
N TYR A 115 22.89 18.82 5.54
CA TYR A 115 21.77 17.87 5.57
C TYR A 115 21.92 16.97 6.80
N ALA A 116 20.79 16.55 7.36
CA ALA A 116 20.75 15.68 8.53
C ALA A 116 20.51 14.23 8.09
N PRO A 117 21.42 13.28 8.38
CA PRO A 117 21.18 11.86 8.15
C PRO A 117 20.05 11.37 9.06
N PHE A 118 19.25 10.43 8.55
CA PHE A 118 18.11 9.90 9.28
C PHE A 118 18.54 8.76 10.18
N ASP A 119 18.82 9.07 11.45
CA ASP A 119 19.06 8.10 12.51
C ASP A 119 18.19 8.47 13.73
N PRO A 120 17.05 7.79 13.95
CA PRO A 120 16.12 8.15 15.03
C PRO A 120 16.68 7.87 16.44
N ASN A 121 17.72 7.04 16.57
CA ASN A 121 18.32 6.68 17.85
C ASN A 121 19.41 7.68 18.26
N LEU A 122 20.27 8.06 17.32
CA LEU A 122 21.43 8.92 17.59
C LEU A 122 21.28 10.35 17.06
N ASN A 123 20.32 10.62 16.17
CA ASN A 123 20.08 11.95 15.61
C ASN A 123 18.65 12.52 15.77
N PRO A 124 17.99 12.40 16.95
CA PRO A 124 16.65 12.96 17.15
C PRO A 124 16.60 14.49 17.03
N ARG A 125 17.75 15.17 17.16
CA ARG A 125 17.90 16.63 17.04
C ARG A 125 18.25 17.11 15.63
N LYS A 126 18.35 16.20 14.64
CA LYS A 126 18.68 16.52 13.23
C LYS A 126 20.00 17.31 13.07
N PHE A 127 21.05 16.88 13.76
CA PHE A 127 22.43 17.32 13.50
C PHE A 127 22.78 17.17 12.02
N SER A 128 23.51 18.15 11.48
CA SER A 128 24.11 18.08 10.15
C SER A 128 25.06 16.88 10.04
N ILE A 129 25.34 16.39 8.83
CA ILE A 129 26.11 15.16 8.60
C ILE A 129 27.45 15.13 9.36
N HIS A 130 28.25 16.20 9.34
CA HIS A 130 29.51 16.28 10.08
C HIS A 130 29.32 16.28 11.60
N ASP A 131 28.26 16.89 12.12
CA ASP A 131 27.95 16.91 13.55
C ASP A 131 27.42 15.54 14.01
N TYR A 132 26.63 14.85 13.16
CA TYR A 132 26.17 13.49 13.40
C TYR A 132 27.33 12.50 13.57
N PHE A 133 28.38 12.62 12.75
CA PHE A 133 29.54 11.73 12.83
C PHE A 133 30.19 11.74 14.23
N PHE A 134 30.26 12.90 14.91
CA PHE A 134 30.76 12.97 16.28
C PHE A 134 29.85 12.24 17.28
N VAL A 135 28.52 12.40 17.17
CA VAL A 135 27.57 11.71 18.05
C VAL A 135 27.62 10.19 17.84
N ALA A 136 27.60 9.77 16.57
CA ALA A 136 27.64 8.37 16.19
C ALA A 136 28.97 7.69 16.54
N ALA A 137 30.10 8.40 16.41
CA ALA A 137 31.40 7.90 16.84
C ALA A 137 31.53 7.83 18.37
N ALA A 138 31.02 8.84 19.09
CA ALA A 138 31.00 8.83 20.55
C ALA A 138 30.24 7.63 21.11
N GLU A 139 29.19 7.16 20.45
CA GLU A 139 28.47 5.95 20.88
C GLU A 139 29.28 4.66 20.64
N ARG A 140 30.00 4.59 19.52
CA ARG A 140 30.76 3.39 19.09
C ARG A 140 32.12 3.24 19.76
N VAL A 141 32.74 4.35 20.14
CA VAL A 141 34.00 4.36 20.91
C VAL A 141 33.74 3.93 22.34
N ARG A 142 34.62 3.12 22.92
CA ARG A 142 34.51 2.66 24.31
C ARG A 142 34.92 3.75 25.30
N PRO A 143 34.50 3.66 26.58
CA PRO A 143 35.09 4.45 27.65
C PRO A 143 36.63 4.39 27.66
N GLY A 144 37.27 5.55 27.77
CA GLY A 144 38.72 5.72 27.69
C GLY A 144 39.30 5.73 26.26
N GLY A 145 38.47 5.49 25.24
CA GLY A 145 38.86 5.57 23.83
C GLY A 145 38.88 7.00 23.28
N LEU A 146 39.46 7.17 22.09
CA LEU A 146 39.69 8.46 21.44
C LEU A 146 38.85 8.66 20.17
N ILE A 147 38.52 9.91 19.87
CA ILE A 147 37.96 10.35 18.59
C ILE A 147 38.87 11.45 18.03
N ALA A 148 39.29 11.32 16.77
CA ALA A 148 40.16 12.27 16.08
C ALA A 148 39.60 12.57 14.68
N PHE A 149 38.86 13.67 14.53
CA PHE A 149 38.18 14.01 13.27
C PHE A 149 38.64 15.34 12.68
N ILE A 150 38.76 15.38 11.36
CA ILE A 150 38.82 16.63 10.60
C ILE A 150 37.38 17.06 10.29
N THR A 151 37.00 18.25 10.70
CA THR A 151 35.67 18.84 10.49
C THR A 151 35.76 20.29 9.98
N SER A 152 34.64 20.88 9.55
CA SER A 152 34.59 22.31 9.20
C SER A 152 34.69 23.19 10.45
N ARG A 153 35.20 24.42 10.32
CA ARG A 153 35.27 25.40 11.43
C ARG A 153 33.93 25.63 12.15
N TYR A 154 32.82 25.40 11.46
CA TYR A 154 31.48 25.62 12.01
C TYR A 154 31.13 24.64 13.13
N THR A 155 31.73 23.45 13.20
CA THR A 155 31.50 22.54 14.34
C THR A 155 31.85 23.20 15.68
N LEU A 156 32.94 23.96 15.73
CA LEU A 156 33.34 24.71 16.92
C LEU A 156 32.73 26.11 17.00
N ASP A 157 32.71 26.86 15.90
CA ASP A 157 32.36 28.28 15.94
C ASP A 157 30.85 28.55 15.97
N LYS A 158 29.97 27.57 15.63
CA LYS A 158 28.50 27.73 15.68
C LYS A 158 28.05 28.32 17.01
N GLN A 159 27.23 29.37 16.96
CA GLN A 159 26.67 30.02 18.16
C GLN A 159 25.79 29.06 18.98
N TYR A 160 25.05 28.17 18.31
CA TYR A 160 24.21 27.18 18.97
C TYR A 160 25.06 25.98 19.47
N PRO A 161 25.05 25.68 20.78
CA PRO A 161 25.97 24.70 21.38
C PRO A 161 25.46 23.24 21.30
N HIS A 162 24.38 22.95 20.58
CA HIS A 162 23.67 21.66 20.68
C HIS A 162 24.53 20.41 20.47
N LEU A 163 25.47 20.43 19.50
CA LEU A 163 26.41 19.32 19.32
C LEU A 163 27.37 19.23 20.51
N ARG A 164 27.98 20.35 20.89
CA ARG A 164 29.02 20.43 21.92
C ARG A 164 28.46 20.06 23.30
N GLU A 165 27.19 20.35 23.54
CA GLU A 165 26.43 19.82 24.68
C GLU A 165 26.19 18.31 24.59
N ALA A 166 25.75 17.82 23.42
CA ALA A 166 25.43 16.40 23.24
C ALA A 166 26.67 15.52 23.40
N VAL A 167 27.76 15.86 22.74
CA VAL A 167 29.05 15.16 22.81
C VAL A 167 29.75 15.44 24.15
N GLY A 168 29.68 16.67 24.65
CA GLY A 168 30.28 17.07 25.93
C GLY A 168 29.68 16.39 27.17
N LYS A 169 28.54 15.70 27.05
CA LYS A 169 27.96 14.86 28.11
C LYS A 169 28.75 13.58 28.38
N SER A 170 29.37 13.00 27.36
CA SER A 170 30.10 11.73 27.45
C SER A 170 31.58 11.84 27.05
N CYS A 171 32.00 12.94 26.45
CA CYS A 171 33.38 13.15 26.00
C CYS A 171 34.02 14.42 26.60
N ASP A 172 35.32 14.33 26.86
CA ASP A 172 36.21 15.46 27.17
C ASP A 172 36.87 15.97 25.89
N LEU A 173 36.98 17.30 25.75
CA LEU A 173 37.83 17.89 24.72
C LEU A 173 39.30 17.77 25.14
N VAL A 174 40.10 17.13 24.29
CA VAL A 174 41.54 16.92 24.52
C VAL A 174 42.36 18.02 23.85
N GLY A 175 41.90 18.51 22.69
CA GLY A 175 42.48 19.65 22.02
C GLY A 175 41.98 19.78 20.58
N VAL A 176 42.16 20.97 20.00
CA VAL A 176 41.76 21.29 18.61
C VAL A 176 42.86 22.07 17.92
N ILE A 177 43.10 21.76 16.64
CA ILE A 177 44.05 22.47 15.79
C ILE A 177 43.31 23.01 14.56
N ARG A 178 43.32 24.34 14.35
CA ARG A 178 42.68 24.98 13.19
C ARG A 178 43.65 25.17 12.04
N LEU A 179 43.30 24.64 10.88
CA LEU A 179 44.13 24.63 9.68
C LEU A 179 43.84 25.84 8.77
N PRO A 180 44.84 26.35 8.04
CA PRO A 180 44.63 27.35 7.01
C PRO A 180 43.65 26.86 5.96
N HIS A 181 42.90 27.77 5.35
CA HIS A 181 41.95 27.44 4.29
C HIS A 181 42.62 26.79 3.06
N THR A 182 43.94 26.94 2.89
CA THR A 182 44.73 26.33 1.83
C THR A 182 45.30 24.96 2.17
N ALA A 183 45.06 24.41 3.37
CA ALA A 183 45.67 23.17 3.85
C ALA A 183 45.41 21.94 2.95
N PHE A 184 44.28 21.94 2.23
CA PHE A 184 43.90 20.89 1.28
C PHE A 184 43.97 21.32 -0.20
N LYS A 185 44.39 22.57 -0.48
CA LYS A 185 44.39 23.14 -1.84
C LYS A 185 45.29 22.35 -2.81
N LYS A 186 46.48 21.91 -2.37
CA LYS A 186 47.43 21.17 -3.22
C LYS A 186 46.99 19.74 -3.57
N ASN A 187 46.16 19.11 -2.74
CA ASN A 187 45.85 17.68 -2.85
C ASN A 187 44.39 17.41 -3.27
N ALA A 188 43.45 18.29 -2.90
CA ALA A 188 42.02 18.13 -3.16
C ALA A 188 41.38 19.34 -3.86
N GLY A 189 42.16 20.36 -4.25
CA GLY A 189 41.66 21.57 -4.91
C GLY A 189 40.72 22.43 -4.06
N THR A 190 40.56 22.12 -2.78
CA THR A 190 39.58 22.74 -1.88
C THR A 190 40.19 23.85 -1.04
N VAL A 191 39.41 24.92 -0.85
CA VAL A 191 39.80 26.17 -0.19
C VAL A 191 38.80 26.39 0.95
N VAL A 192 39.02 25.76 2.11
CA VAL A 192 38.10 25.79 3.26
C VAL A 192 38.84 25.70 4.59
N THR A 193 38.42 26.50 5.57
CA THR A 193 39.00 26.46 6.94
C THR A 193 38.42 25.28 7.71
N THR A 194 39.30 24.43 8.26
CA THR A 194 38.95 23.16 8.91
C THR A 194 39.65 23.02 10.25
N ASP A 195 39.06 22.20 11.12
CA ASP A 195 39.56 21.92 12.47
C ASP A 195 39.86 20.43 12.60
N ILE A 196 40.98 20.09 13.24
CA ILE A 196 41.28 18.73 13.72
C ILE A 196 40.88 18.67 15.19
N VAL A 197 39.88 17.87 15.52
CA VAL A 197 39.29 17.78 16.87
C VAL A 197 39.66 16.45 17.52
N PHE A 198 40.24 16.51 18.73
CA PHE A 198 40.56 15.35 19.55
C PHE A 198 39.67 15.29 20.79
N LEU A 199 38.97 14.17 20.97
CA LEU A 199 38.09 13.91 22.13
C LEU A 199 38.48 12.60 22.81
N ARG A 200 38.24 12.52 24.12
CA ARG A 200 38.28 11.26 24.90
C ARG A 200 36.89 10.95 25.43
N LYS A 201 36.41 9.71 25.24
CA LYS A 201 35.16 9.27 25.88
C LYS A 201 35.41 8.97 27.36
N ARG A 202 34.65 9.63 28.25
CA ARG A 202 34.73 9.43 29.70
C ARG A 202 34.15 8.08 30.12
N ALA A 203 34.64 7.56 31.24
CA ALA A 203 34.01 6.45 31.92
C ALA A 203 32.67 6.88 32.56
N PRO A 204 31.69 5.95 32.68
CA PRO A 204 30.45 6.25 33.40
C PRO A 204 30.75 6.77 34.81
N GLY A 205 30.25 7.97 35.14
CA GLY A 205 30.44 8.62 36.44
C GLY A 205 31.73 9.44 36.60
N GLU A 206 32.63 9.45 35.60
CA GLU A 206 33.83 10.28 35.61
C GLU A 206 33.48 11.78 35.43
N LYS A 207 34.07 12.64 36.26
CA LYS A 207 33.85 14.09 36.19
C LYS A 207 34.52 14.68 34.94
N PRO A 208 33.92 15.69 34.27
CA PRO A 208 34.55 16.37 33.15
C PRO A 208 35.90 16.98 33.55
N ALA A 209 36.93 16.71 32.77
CA ALA A 209 38.31 17.16 33.04
C ALA A 209 39.03 17.71 31.79
N GLY A 210 38.32 17.79 30.65
CA GLY A 210 38.85 18.35 29.40
C GLY A 210 38.72 19.88 29.28
N GLU A 211 39.21 20.41 28.17
CA GLU A 211 39.21 21.83 27.85
C GLU A 211 37.79 22.40 27.65
N ASN A 212 37.61 23.68 27.94
CA ASN A 212 36.35 24.38 27.71
C ASN A 212 36.16 24.67 26.22
N TRP A 213 34.97 24.35 25.70
CA TRP A 213 34.64 24.52 24.27
C TRP A 213 33.14 24.62 23.98
N ARG A 214 32.30 24.68 25.01
CA ARG A 214 30.84 24.63 24.85
C ARG A 214 30.32 25.91 24.22
N THR A 215 30.94 27.05 24.50
CA THR A 215 30.47 28.37 24.08
C THR A 215 31.36 29.02 23.02
N SER A 216 30.78 29.94 22.24
CA SER A 216 31.49 30.78 21.27
C SER A 216 31.32 32.24 21.65
N GLN A 217 32.39 33.03 21.55
CA GLN A 217 32.42 34.44 21.92
C GLN A 217 32.79 35.32 20.71
N PRO A 218 32.32 36.58 20.66
CA PRO A 218 32.72 37.57 19.66
C PRO A 218 34.25 37.74 19.57
N TRP A 219 34.78 37.83 18.35
CA TRP A 219 36.18 38.03 18.01
C TRP A 219 36.31 39.15 16.96
N GLY A 220 37.12 40.18 17.27
CA GLY A 220 37.24 41.42 16.50
C GLY A 220 36.29 42.53 16.96
N GLY A 221 36.71 43.79 16.89
CA GLY A 221 36.00 44.95 17.44
C GLY A 221 35.24 45.81 16.42
N GLY A 222 34.24 45.25 15.74
CA GLY A 222 33.37 45.98 14.78
C GLY A 222 31.89 45.58 14.87
N ASP A 223 31.03 46.25 14.10
CA ASP A 223 29.55 46.11 14.15
C ASP A 223 29.00 44.71 13.78
N ASP A 224 29.83 43.84 13.18
CA ASP A 224 29.50 42.43 12.91
C ASP A 224 30.65 41.50 13.39
N PRO A 225 30.63 41.06 14.67
CA PRO A 225 31.72 40.28 15.24
C PRO A 225 31.80 38.85 14.66
N ILE A 226 33.02 38.34 14.45
CA ILE A 226 33.22 36.93 14.10
C ILE A 226 33.04 36.10 15.37
N PHE A 227 32.21 35.07 15.36
CA PHE A 227 32.10 34.18 16.52
C PHE A 227 33.20 33.13 16.49
N LEU A 228 34.01 33.08 17.55
CA LEU A 228 35.11 32.14 17.73
C LEU A 228 34.88 31.32 19.02
N ASN A 229 35.08 30.02 18.93
CA ASN A 229 34.92 29.13 20.10
C ASN A 229 35.86 29.53 21.25
N GLU A 230 35.40 29.44 22.50
CA GLU A 230 36.18 29.78 23.70
C GLU A 230 37.53 29.07 23.79
N TYR A 231 37.64 27.87 23.21
CA TYR A 231 38.90 27.13 23.11
C TYR A 231 39.99 27.93 22.37
N PHE A 232 39.65 28.58 21.26
CA PHE A 232 40.63 29.34 20.47
C PHE A 232 40.92 30.74 21.04
N HIS A 233 40.08 31.23 21.95
CA HIS A 233 40.43 32.40 22.76
C HIS A 233 41.51 32.06 23.79
N ALA A 234 41.43 30.87 24.40
CA ALA A 234 42.45 30.38 25.33
C ALA A 234 43.73 29.89 24.62
N HIS A 235 43.58 29.33 23.41
CA HIS A 235 44.67 28.75 22.63
C HIS A 235 44.80 29.34 21.21
N PRO A 236 45.05 30.65 21.06
CA PRO A 236 45.20 31.27 19.75
C PRO A 236 46.38 30.71 18.96
N GLU A 237 47.41 30.16 19.62
CA GLU A 237 48.56 29.51 19.01
C GLU A 237 48.23 28.23 18.22
N LEU A 238 47.06 27.62 18.49
CA LEU A 238 46.56 26.45 17.79
C LEU A 238 45.75 26.78 16.52
N MET A 239 45.60 28.08 16.21
CA MET A 239 45.21 28.55 14.88
C MET A 239 46.46 28.74 14.02
N LEU A 240 46.63 27.89 13.00
CA LEU A 240 47.84 27.86 12.18
C LEU A 240 47.85 28.94 11.08
N GLY A 241 47.38 30.15 11.38
CA GLY A 241 47.23 31.25 10.42
C GLY A 241 46.53 32.45 11.06
N LYS A 242 46.11 33.41 10.23
CA LYS A 242 45.39 34.63 10.66
C LYS A 242 43.93 34.58 10.23
N LEU A 243 43.02 34.85 11.16
CA LEU A 243 41.58 34.85 10.90
C LEU A 243 41.17 36.18 10.26
N GLU A 244 40.67 36.12 9.02
CA GLU A 244 40.36 37.31 8.22
C GLU A 244 38.96 37.20 7.60
N ARG A 245 38.28 38.34 7.44
CA ARG A 245 37.07 38.49 6.62
C ARG A 245 37.48 38.93 5.21
N VAL A 246 36.90 38.31 4.20
CA VAL A 246 37.13 38.67 2.80
C VAL A 246 35.81 39.07 2.16
N GLU A 247 35.72 40.31 1.68
CA GLU A 247 34.57 40.80 0.92
C GLU A 247 34.48 40.08 -0.44
N ARG A 248 33.29 39.58 -0.79
CA ARG A 248 32.99 38.78 -2.00
C ARG A 248 33.84 37.49 -2.13
N GLY A 249 33.55 36.51 -1.28
CA GLY A 249 34.02 35.13 -1.47
C GLY A 249 33.48 34.48 -2.76
N MET A 250 33.90 33.23 -3.05
CA MET A 250 33.61 32.47 -4.29
C MET A 250 32.10 32.28 -4.58
N HIS A 251 31.23 32.59 -3.60
CA HIS A 251 29.76 32.53 -3.68
C HIS A 251 29.07 33.89 -3.51
N GLY A 252 29.80 35.01 -3.59
CA GLY A 252 29.21 36.36 -3.56
C GLY A 252 28.71 36.84 -2.18
N ARG A 253 29.16 36.21 -1.09
CA ARG A 253 28.94 36.65 0.30
C ARG A 253 30.26 36.83 1.03
N ASP A 254 30.26 37.62 2.09
CA ASP A 254 31.43 37.80 2.96
C ASP A 254 31.78 36.47 3.62
N GLU A 255 33.04 36.04 3.48
CA GLU A 255 33.51 34.75 3.98
C GLU A 255 34.62 34.97 5.01
N VAL A 256 34.50 34.29 6.16
CA VAL A 256 35.54 34.31 7.20
C VAL A 256 36.42 33.08 7.03
N ARG A 257 37.73 33.29 6.80
CA ARG A 257 38.70 32.21 6.58
C ARG A 257 39.97 32.40 7.40
N LEU A 258 40.65 31.29 7.72
CA LEU A 258 42.00 31.34 8.29
C LEU A 258 43.01 31.38 7.15
N THR A 259 43.62 32.54 6.89
CA THR A 259 44.68 32.72 5.89
C THR A 259 46.01 32.21 6.44
N GLY A 260 46.74 31.41 5.65
CA GLY A 260 48.06 30.93 6.06
C GLY A 260 49.01 32.12 6.26
N ASP A 261 49.80 32.09 7.34
CA ASP A 261 50.70 33.19 7.74
C ASP A 261 52.15 33.01 7.23
N GLY A 262 52.35 32.13 6.25
CA GLY A 262 53.64 31.85 5.63
C GLY A 262 54.46 30.75 6.31
N ARG A 263 54.02 30.22 7.45
CA ARG A 263 54.66 29.04 8.10
C ARG A 263 54.51 27.78 7.25
N ASP A 264 55.52 26.91 7.27
CA ASP A 264 55.37 25.56 6.71
C ASP A 264 54.34 24.77 7.53
N LEU A 265 53.35 24.19 6.84
CA LEU A 265 52.23 23.51 7.49
C LEU A 265 52.68 22.28 8.29
N SER A 266 53.70 21.56 7.81
CA SER A 266 54.22 20.36 8.50
C SER A 266 54.89 20.74 9.82
N GLU A 267 55.74 21.78 9.82
CA GLU A 267 56.40 22.29 11.02
C GLU A 267 55.39 22.89 12.02
N ALA A 268 54.43 23.65 11.52
CA ALA A 268 53.36 24.26 12.33
C ALA A 268 52.48 23.19 13.00
N LEU A 269 52.09 22.14 12.25
CA LEU A 269 51.39 20.99 12.79
C LEU A 269 52.21 20.25 13.84
N ALA A 270 53.50 19.99 13.59
CA ALA A 270 54.37 19.33 14.56
C ALA A 270 54.49 20.12 15.89
N LYS A 271 54.54 21.46 15.81
CA LYS A 271 54.51 22.32 16.99
C LYS A 271 53.17 22.27 17.72
N ALA A 272 52.05 22.33 17.00
CA ALA A 272 50.71 22.23 17.59
C ALA A 272 50.47 20.86 18.25
N VAL A 273 50.91 19.78 17.62
CA VAL A 273 50.85 18.43 18.20
C VAL A 273 51.63 18.34 19.52
N ARG A 274 52.80 18.99 19.63
CA ARG A 274 53.55 19.04 20.90
C ARG A 274 52.85 19.82 22.01
N ALA A 275 51.93 20.72 21.68
CA ALA A 275 51.14 21.47 22.66
C ALA A 275 49.96 20.66 23.23
N LEU A 276 49.53 19.58 22.56
CA LEU A 276 48.50 18.68 23.08
C LEU A 276 48.98 17.96 24.36
N PRO A 277 48.07 17.51 25.24
CA PRO A 277 48.43 16.69 26.40
C PRO A 277 49.03 15.33 25.96
N ALA A 278 49.70 14.64 26.88
CA ALA A 278 50.31 13.33 26.62
C ALA A 278 49.73 12.23 27.52
N GLY A 279 49.64 11.00 27.02
CA GLY A 279 49.25 9.82 27.82
C GLY A 279 47.79 9.77 28.28
N ILE A 280 46.86 10.31 27.50
CA ILE A 280 45.43 10.41 27.82
C ILE A 280 44.65 9.10 27.53
N PHE A 281 45.12 8.28 26.58
CA PHE A 281 44.49 7.02 26.20
C PHE A 281 44.77 5.90 27.22
N GLN A 282 43.72 5.15 27.60
CA GLN A 282 43.82 4.02 28.53
C GLN A 282 43.62 2.68 27.78
N PRO A 283 44.64 1.82 27.65
CA PRO A 283 44.51 0.51 27.00
C PRO A 283 43.72 -0.50 27.85
N LEU A 284 42.98 -1.42 27.20
CA LEU A 284 42.30 -2.53 27.88
C LEU A 284 43.31 -3.56 28.41
N THR A 285 42.98 -4.20 29.53
CA THR A 285 43.71 -5.39 30.02
C THR A 285 43.29 -6.65 29.26
N GLU A 286 44.14 -7.68 29.19
CA GLU A 286 43.82 -8.95 28.49
C GLU A 286 42.55 -9.63 29.02
N ALA A 287 42.31 -9.56 30.33
CA ALA A 287 41.10 -10.09 30.96
C ALA A 287 39.83 -9.37 30.48
N GLN A 288 39.89 -8.05 30.26
CA GLN A 288 38.76 -7.26 29.75
C GLN A 288 38.49 -7.53 28.25
N ALA A 289 39.54 -7.86 27.48
CA ALA A 289 39.40 -8.23 26.07
C ALA A 289 38.78 -9.63 25.87
N ALA A 290 39.04 -10.57 26.79
CA ALA A 290 38.52 -11.94 26.73
C ALA A 290 37.01 -12.03 27.06
N ALA A 291 36.51 -11.21 27.98
CA ALA A 291 35.08 -11.21 28.38
C ALA A 291 34.11 -10.79 27.25
N LEU A 292 34.60 -10.10 26.22
CA LEU A 292 33.81 -9.64 25.07
C LEU A 292 33.70 -10.67 23.93
N ARG A 293 34.25 -11.90 24.09
CA ARG A 293 34.40 -12.90 23.01
C ARG A 293 33.47 -14.13 23.08
N GLN A 294 32.55 -14.26 24.03
CA GLN A 294 31.73 -15.48 24.12
C GLN A 294 30.53 -15.45 23.15
N THR A 295 30.55 -16.32 22.13
CA THR A 295 29.42 -16.63 21.24
C THR A 295 28.88 -18.03 21.54
N ILE A 296 27.55 -18.17 21.65
CA ILE A 296 26.87 -19.45 21.94
C ILE A 296 26.24 -19.99 20.65
N PRO A 297 26.53 -21.24 20.24
CA PRO A 297 25.94 -21.87 19.04
C PRO A 297 24.44 -22.16 19.20
N VAL A 298 23.67 -22.03 18.10
CA VAL A 298 22.20 -22.17 18.09
C VAL A 298 21.75 -23.65 18.03
N PRO A 299 20.89 -24.13 18.94
CA PRO A 299 20.30 -25.47 18.85
C PRO A 299 19.43 -25.68 17.59
N PRO A 300 19.36 -26.89 17.02
CA PRO A 300 18.51 -27.20 15.87
C PRO A 300 17.03 -26.94 16.16
N GLY A 301 16.33 -26.24 15.25
CA GLY A 301 14.87 -26.03 15.32
C GLY A 301 14.40 -24.74 16.01
N VAL A 302 15.30 -23.93 16.58
CA VAL A 302 14.97 -22.59 17.12
C VAL A 302 14.80 -21.59 15.98
N LYS A 303 13.61 -21.00 15.82
CA LYS A 303 13.36 -19.98 14.77
C LYS A 303 14.18 -18.70 14.99
N PRO A 304 14.51 -17.94 13.94
CA PRO A 304 15.06 -16.58 14.09
C PRO A 304 14.19 -15.72 15.01
N ASN A 305 14.82 -14.93 15.89
CA ASN A 305 14.17 -14.12 16.94
C ASN A 305 13.38 -14.90 17.99
N ALA A 306 13.35 -16.24 17.95
CA ALA A 306 12.71 -17.02 19.01
C ALA A 306 13.54 -17.00 20.28
N TYR A 307 12.84 -17.00 21.42
CA TYR A 307 13.47 -17.17 22.71
C TYR A 307 13.85 -18.64 22.92
N ALA A 308 15.04 -18.87 23.47
CA ALA A 308 15.54 -20.20 23.79
C ALA A 308 16.13 -20.21 25.21
N LEU A 309 16.10 -21.39 25.83
CA LEU A 309 16.82 -21.65 27.06
C LEU A 309 18.22 -22.15 26.70
N THR A 310 19.24 -21.65 27.39
CA THR A 310 20.63 -22.11 27.24
C THR A 310 21.21 -22.50 28.60
N ASP A 311 21.95 -23.59 28.62
CA ASP A 311 22.65 -24.08 29.81
C ASP A 311 23.98 -23.31 30.05
N GLU A 312 24.51 -22.65 29.02
CA GLU A 312 25.71 -21.82 29.11
C GLU A 312 25.41 -20.47 29.77
N GLY A 313 26.23 -20.09 30.77
CA GLY A 313 26.01 -18.88 31.58
C GLY A 313 25.05 -19.05 32.77
N GLY A 314 24.70 -20.29 33.15
CA GLY A 314 23.91 -20.57 34.37
C GLY A 314 22.40 -20.65 34.18
N GLY A 315 21.92 -21.04 32.98
CA GLY A 315 20.48 -21.25 32.72
C GLY A 315 19.72 -20.00 32.26
N GLY A 316 20.33 -19.19 31.39
CA GLY A 316 19.80 -17.91 30.90
C GLY A 316 18.77 -18.03 29.77
N ILE A 317 18.05 -16.95 29.50
CA ILE A 317 17.19 -16.82 28.32
C ILE A 317 18.00 -16.13 27.23
N ALA A 318 18.02 -16.72 26.04
CA ALA A 318 18.67 -16.15 24.87
C ALA A 318 17.64 -15.88 23.77
N VAL A 319 17.99 -14.99 22.84
CA VAL A 319 17.26 -14.78 21.59
C VAL A 319 18.17 -15.14 20.44
N ARG A 320 17.64 -15.86 19.44
CA ARG A 320 18.40 -16.17 18.22
C ARG A 320 18.57 -14.90 17.37
N ASP A 321 19.82 -14.52 17.13
CA ASP A 321 20.23 -13.39 16.29
C ASP A 321 21.14 -13.93 15.16
N GLY A 322 20.57 -14.13 13.96
CA GLY A 322 21.25 -14.83 12.87
C GLY A 322 21.56 -16.30 13.22
N ASP A 323 22.85 -16.65 13.19
CA ASP A 323 23.37 -17.98 13.50
C ASP A 323 23.92 -18.11 14.93
N GLU A 324 23.69 -17.10 15.78
CA GLU A 324 24.17 -17.06 17.15
C GLU A 324 23.00 -16.88 18.16
N LEU A 325 23.22 -17.32 19.40
CA LEU A 325 22.33 -17.01 20.52
C LEU A 325 22.89 -15.82 21.30
N ARG A 326 22.09 -14.75 21.40
CA ARG A 326 22.39 -13.59 22.25
C ARG A 326 21.68 -13.73 23.59
N LEU A 327 22.45 -13.81 24.67
CA LEU A 327 21.93 -13.82 26.05
C LEU A 327 21.18 -12.51 26.36
N LEU A 328 20.01 -12.63 26.99
CA LEU A 328 19.24 -11.50 27.51
C LEU A 328 19.60 -11.30 28.99
N THR A 329 20.56 -10.41 29.24
CA THR A 329 21.10 -10.14 30.58
C THR A 329 20.29 -9.12 31.39
N ASP A 330 19.49 -8.28 30.72
CA ASP A 330 18.81 -7.13 31.34
C ASP A 330 17.33 -7.41 31.71
N LEU A 331 16.96 -8.68 31.88
CA LEU A 331 15.59 -9.07 32.22
C LEU A 331 15.38 -9.05 33.74
N SER A 332 14.28 -8.43 34.20
CA SER A 332 13.89 -8.56 35.60
C SER A 332 13.56 -10.03 35.95
N PRO A 333 13.75 -10.48 37.20
CA PRO A 333 13.48 -11.88 37.58
C PRO A 333 12.04 -12.33 37.30
N GLN A 334 11.06 -11.42 37.42
CA GLN A 334 9.66 -11.70 37.09
C GLN A 334 9.44 -11.90 35.58
N ILE A 335 10.03 -11.04 34.73
CA ILE A 335 9.91 -11.16 33.27
C ILE A 335 10.63 -12.42 32.79
N ALA A 336 11.82 -12.71 33.32
CA ALA A 336 12.56 -13.92 32.98
C ALA A 336 11.78 -15.20 33.31
N ARG A 337 11.19 -15.31 34.52
CA ARG A 337 10.34 -16.48 34.86
C ARG A 337 9.15 -16.63 33.92
N ARG A 338 8.53 -15.52 33.53
CA ARG A 338 7.37 -15.51 32.64
C ARG A 338 7.74 -15.99 31.23
N ILE A 339 8.81 -15.44 30.64
CA ILE A 339 9.31 -15.85 29.33
C ILE A 339 9.70 -17.33 29.36
N ARG A 340 10.42 -17.78 30.39
CA ARG A 340 10.80 -19.20 30.54
C ARG A 340 9.59 -20.13 30.53
N ARG A 341 8.50 -19.79 31.22
CA ARG A 341 7.30 -20.63 31.23
C ARG A 341 6.55 -20.59 29.90
N LEU A 342 6.52 -19.45 29.21
CA LEU A 342 5.95 -19.36 27.85
C LEU A 342 6.75 -20.19 26.83
N ILE A 343 8.08 -20.29 26.98
CA ILE A 343 8.91 -21.20 26.17
C ILE A 343 8.45 -22.66 26.33
N TYR A 344 8.22 -23.13 27.57
CA TYR A 344 7.74 -24.50 27.78
C TYR A 344 6.37 -24.75 27.16
N VAL A 345 5.41 -23.83 27.32
CA VAL A 345 4.09 -23.97 26.69
C VAL A 345 4.22 -23.99 25.17
N ARG A 346 5.06 -23.12 24.58
CA ARG A 346 5.31 -23.06 23.13
C ARG A 346 5.88 -24.37 22.63
N ASP A 347 6.91 -24.88 23.30
CA ASP A 347 7.62 -26.08 22.88
C ASP A 347 6.72 -27.33 23.03
N ALA A 348 5.93 -27.41 24.10
CA ALA A 348 4.93 -28.46 24.30
C ALA A 348 3.79 -28.38 23.26
N ALA A 349 3.33 -27.17 22.91
CA ALA A 349 2.33 -26.97 21.87
C ALA A 349 2.86 -27.41 20.50
N ARG A 350 4.10 -27.03 20.17
CA ARG A 350 4.79 -27.48 18.95
C ARG A 350 4.95 -28.98 18.90
N ASP A 351 5.34 -29.61 20.01
CA ASP A 351 5.47 -31.06 20.09
C ASP A 351 4.13 -31.76 19.88
N CYS A 352 3.07 -31.27 20.55
CA CYS A 352 1.71 -31.78 20.37
C CYS A 352 1.21 -31.63 18.93
N LEU A 353 1.48 -30.51 18.27
CA LEU A 353 1.16 -30.34 16.84
C LEU A 353 2.00 -31.26 15.95
N ARG A 354 3.30 -31.40 16.24
CA ARG A 354 4.22 -32.27 15.48
C ARG A 354 3.79 -33.73 15.54
N THR A 355 3.45 -34.26 16.72
CA THR A 355 2.98 -35.66 16.84
C THR A 355 1.70 -35.90 16.05
N GLN A 356 0.80 -34.91 16.02
CA GLN A 356 -0.42 -34.95 15.22
C GLN A 356 -0.16 -34.87 13.70
N VAL A 357 0.76 -34.00 13.27
CA VAL A 357 1.18 -33.86 11.85
C VAL A 357 1.88 -35.13 11.36
N GLU A 358 2.78 -35.70 12.16
CA GLU A 358 3.52 -36.92 11.84
C GLU A 358 2.62 -38.18 11.87
N ASN A 359 1.39 -38.04 12.37
CA ASN A 359 0.44 -39.15 12.58
C ASN A 359 1.01 -40.25 13.47
N ARG A 360 1.63 -39.84 14.58
CA ARG A 360 2.12 -40.78 15.59
C ARG A 360 0.96 -41.54 16.26
N PRO A 361 1.21 -42.73 16.85
CA PRO A 361 0.20 -43.48 17.57
C PRO A 361 -0.50 -42.64 18.65
N GLU A 362 -1.79 -42.89 18.89
CA GLU A 362 -2.61 -42.09 19.84
C GLU A 362 -1.97 -41.97 21.24
N PRO A 363 -1.32 -42.99 21.83
CA PRO A 363 -0.64 -42.85 23.12
C PRO A 363 0.47 -41.77 23.14
N GLU A 364 1.20 -41.59 22.03
CA GLU A 364 2.23 -40.55 21.93
C GLU A 364 1.61 -39.15 21.77
N VAL A 365 0.50 -39.06 21.02
CA VAL A 365 -0.25 -37.80 20.87
C VAL A 365 -0.87 -37.40 22.21
N GLU A 366 -1.45 -38.34 22.95
CA GLU A 366 -1.99 -38.13 24.29
C GLU A 366 -0.90 -37.72 25.29
N ALA A 367 0.28 -38.34 25.24
CA ALA A 367 1.41 -37.95 26.09
C ALA A 367 1.87 -36.51 25.81
N ALA A 368 2.01 -36.11 24.54
CA ALA A 368 2.34 -34.75 24.17
C ALA A 368 1.23 -33.75 24.56
N ARG A 369 -0.04 -34.13 24.40
CA ARG A 369 -1.22 -33.34 24.82
C ARG A 369 -1.29 -33.18 26.33
N PHE A 370 -0.96 -34.22 27.08
CA PHE A 370 -0.89 -34.19 28.54
C PHE A 370 0.19 -33.20 29.00
N ARG A 371 1.37 -33.24 28.37
CA ARG A 371 2.46 -32.30 28.65
C ARG A 371 2.06 -30.85 28.35
N LEU A 372 1.40 -30.61 27.20
CA LEU A 372 0.84 -29.30 26.87
C LEU A 372 -0.17 -28.82 27.93
N ASN A 373 -1.08 -29.70 28.38
CA ASN A 373 -2.03 -29.36 29.46
C ASN A 373 -1.28 -29.00 30.74
N GLN A 374 -0.29 -29.79 31.15
CA GLN A 374 0.47 -29.56 32.36
C GLN A 374 1.24 -28.22 32.33
N ASP A 375 1.96 -27.94 31.24
CA ASP A 375 2.74 -26.71 31.12
C ASP A 375 1.83 -25.47 31.03
N TYR A 376 0.69 -25.58 30.34
CA TYR A 376 -0.31 -24.51 30.25
C TYR A 376 -1.01 -24.25 31.60
N ASP A 377 -1.46 -25.29 32.30
CA ASP A 377 -2.13 -25.15 33.60
C ASP A 377 -1.18 -24.58 34.65
N TYR A 378 0.09 -25.00 34.61
CA TYR A 378 1.12 -24.43 35.46
C TYR A 378 1.34 -22.94 35.14
N PHE A 379 1.47 -22.56 33.86
CA PHE A 379 1.62 -21.17 33.46
C PHE A 379 0.44 -20.31 33.93
N THR A 380 -0.79 -20.74 33.63
CA THR A 380 -2.00 -19.98 33.94
C THR A 380 -2.26 -19.84 35.43
N SER A 381 -1.92 -20.86 36.24
CA SER A 381 -2.00 -20.77 37.71
C SER A 381 -1.09 -19.69 38.31
N GLN A 382 0.04 -19.39 37.66
CA GLN A 382 1.03 -18.43 38.16
C GLN A 382 0.91 -17.04 37.55
N PHE A 383 0.54 -16.95 36.27
CA PHE A 383 0.61 -15.71 35.49
C PHE A 383 -0.70 -15.31 34.82
N GLY A 384 -1.79 -16.07 35.02
CA GLY A 384 -3.05 -15.87 34.32
C GLY A 384 -2.99 -16.31 32.84
N PRO A 385 -4.07 -16.06 32.08
CA PRO A 385 -4.12 -16.38 30.65
C PRO A 385 -2.96 -15.80 29.84
N ILE A 386 -2.44 -16.58 28.89
CA ILE A 386 -1.39 -16.18 27.93
C ILE A 386 -1.79 -14.91 27.17
N SER A 387 -3.07 -14.79 26.84
CA SER A 387 -3.64 -13.66 26.08
C SER A 387 -3.72 -12.36 26.89
N GLN A 388 -3.43 -12.37 28.19
CA GLN A 388 -3.35 -11.13 28.98
C GLN A 388 -2.20 -10.24 28.48
N SER A 389 -2.46 -8.93 28.40
CA SER A 389 -1.55 -7.92 27.83
C SER A 389 -0.11 -7.95 28.38
N VAL A 390 0.06 -8.24 29.67
CA VAL A 390 1.39 -8.30 30.30
C VAL A 390 2.14 -9.58 29.91
N ASN A 391 1.45 -10.68 29.59
CA ASN A 391 2.04 -11.93 29.09
C ASN A 391 2.42 -11.80 27.62
N VAL A 392 1.51 -11.23 26.81
CA VAL A 392 1.75 -10.88 25.40
C VAL A 392 2.99 -9.98 25.26
N ARG A 393 3.07 -8.91 26.06
CA ARG A 393 4.20 -7.98 26.00
C ARG A 393 5.53 -8.62 26.41
N ALA A 394 5.52 -9.55 27.37
CA ALA A 394 6.71 -10.27 27.79
C ALA A 394 7.28 -11.16 26.67
N PHE A 395 6.43 -11.66 25.77
CA PHE A 395 6.81 -12.61 24.73
C PHE A 395 6.73 -12.05 23.30
N ALA A 396 6.54 -10.73 23.15
CA ALA A 396 6.28 -10.06 21.87
C ALA A 396 7.40 -10.19 20.82
N GLY A 397 8.62 -10.47 21.24
CA GLY A 397 9.75 -10.69 20.33
C GLY A 397 9.75 -12.07 19.66
N ASP A 398 8.97 -13.03 20.17
CA ASP A 398 8.99 -14.42 19.70
C ASP A 398 8.01 -14.63 18.51
N PRO A 399 8.46 -15.27 17.41
CA PRO A 399 7.62 -15.51 16.23
C PRO A 399 6.41 -16.43 16.49
N ASP A 400 6.42 -17.22 17.57
CA ASP A 400 5.35 -18.17 17.89
C ASP A 400 4.34 -17.63 18.92
N LEU A 401 4.42 -16.34 19.26
CA LEU A 401 3.38 -15.69 20.06
C LEU A 401 1.96 -15.90 19.48
N PRO A 402 1.70 -15.77 18.16
CA PRO A 402 0.37 -16.04 17.61
C PRO A 402 -0.12 -17.48 17.85
N LEU A 403 0.78 -18.46 17.79
CA LEU A 403 0.46 -19.85 18.10
C LEU A 403 0.02 -19.99 19.57
N LEU A 404 0.78 -19.39 20.49
CA LEU A 404 0.45 -19.39 21.91
C LEU A 404 -0.92 -18.74 22.19
N LEU A 405 -1.26 -17.65 21.49
CA LEU A 405 -2.57 -17.00 21.60
C LEU A 405 -3.71 -17.89 21.08
N SER A 406 -3.47 -18.71 20.05
CA SER A 406 -4.47 -19.65 19.51
C SER A 406 -4.80 -20.82 20.45
N LEU A 407 -4.05 -21.00 21.54
CA LEU A 407 -4.35 -21.99 22.58
C LEU A 407 -5.55 -21.57 23.45
N GLU A 408 -5.94 -20.30 23.39
CA GLU A 408 -6.97 -19.73 24.26
C GLU A 408 -8.15 -19.18 23.46
N ASN A 409 -9.35 -19.60 23.82
CA ASN A 409 -10.56 -18.83 23.56
C ASN A 409 -10.62 -17.75 24.66
N TYR A 410 -9.93 -16.63 24.42
CA TYR A 410 -9.83 -15.55 25.37
C TYR A 410 -11.09 -14.68 25.34
N ASP A 411 -11.83 -14.67 26.45
CA ASP A 411 -12.85 -13.68 26.72
C ASP A 411 -12.16 -12.45 27.29
N ASP A 412 -11.85 -11.53 26.38
CA ASP A 412 -11.21 -10.27 26.71
C ASP A 412 -12.08 -9.50 27.73
N ASP A 413 -13.43 -9.56 27.65
CA ASP A 413 -14.37 -8.83 28.52
C ASP A 413 -14.29 -9.28 29.98
N ARG A 414 -14.13 -10.59 30.22
CA ARG A 414 -14.00 -11.16 31.57
C ARG A 414 -12.55 -11.29 32.03
N GLY A 415 -11.58 -11.10 31.13
CA GLY A 415 -10.17 -11.35 31.40
C GLY A 415 -9.85 -12.84 31.62
N THR A 416 -10.72 -13.73 31.16
CA THR A 416 -10.64 -15.19 31.36
C THR A 416 -10.41 -15.89 30.03
N ALA A 417 -9.57 -16.93 30.02
CA ALA A 417 -9.42 -17.81 28.86
C ALA A 417 -10.04 -19.18 29.12
N THR A 418 -10.57 -19.79 28.08
CA THR A 418 -10.86 -21.23 28.06
C THR A 418 -9.92 -21.93 27.08
N LYS A 419 -9.49 -23.15 27.43
CA LYS A 419 -8.64 -24.00 26.57
C LYS A 419 -9.33 -24.28 25.23
N THR A 420 -8.59 -24.19 24.12
CA THR A 420 -9.06 -24.60 22.80
C THR A 420 -9.02 -26.11 22.59
N ALA A 421 -9.47 -26.59 21.44
CA ALA A 421 -9.65 -28.02 21.15
C ALA A 421 -8.37 -28.85 21.29
N ILE A 422 -7.18 -28.27 21.02
CA ILE A 422 -5.88 -28.96 21.08
C ILE A 422 -5.59 -29.61 22.44
N PHE A 423 -6.19 -29.10 23.52
CA PHE A 423 -6.03 -29.64 24.87
C PHE A 423 -6.86 -30.90 25.13
N ARG A 424 -7.86 -31.19 24.30
CA ARG A 424 -8.85 -32.24 24.54
C ARG A 424 -8.79 -33.31 23.47
N GLU A 425 -8.64 -32.88 22.22
CA GLU A 425 -8.74 -33.74 21.05
C GLU A 425 -7.68 -33.40 20.01
N ARG A 426 -7.60 -34.25 18.99
CA ARG A 426 -6.69 -34.08 17.87
C ARG A 426 -7.21 -32.98 16.95
N THR A 427 -6.43 -31.91 16.80
CA THR A 427 -6.75 -30.74 15.96
C THR A 427 -6.16 -30.83 14.56
N ILE A 428 -5.20 -31.72 14.33
CA ILE A 428 -4.62 -32.00 13.01
C ILE A 428 -4.73 -33.50 12.71
N GLN A 429 -5.49 -33.84 11.67
CA GLN A 429 -5.51 -35.19 11.12
C GLN A 429 -4.69 -35.23 9.82
N ARG A 430 -3.71 -36.14 9.76
CA ARG A 430 -3.02 -36.45 8.50
C ARG A 430 -3.96 -37.31 7.64
N ARG A 431 -4.08 -36.95 6.36
CA ARG A 431 -4.88 -37.70 5.40
C ARG A 431 -4.33 -39.11 5.21
N GLN A 432 -5.19 -40.12 5.34
CA GLN A 432 -4.96 -41.42 4.70
C GLN A 432 -5.29 -41.25 3.21
N GLN A 433 -4.31 -41.54 2.36
CA GLN A 433 -4.52 -41.51 0.92
C GLN A 433 -5.66 -42.47 0.57
N VAL A 434 -6.63 -42.01 -0.22
CA VAL A 434 -7.69 -42.90 -0.70
C VAL A 434 -7.03 -43.82 -1.72
N LEU A 435 -6.87 -45.09 -1.36
CA LEU A 435 -6.18 -46.07 -2.22
C LEU A 435 -7.14 -46.74 -3.22
N ALA A 436 -8.45 -46.68 -2.97
CA ALA A 436 -9.47 -47.24 -3.83
C ALA A 436 -10.78 -46.44 -3.74
N ALA A 437 -11.55 -46.40 -4.83
CA ALA A 437 -12.88 -45.78 -4.90
C ALA A 437 -13.94 -46.83 -5.29
N SER A 438 -15.19 -46.62 -4.87
CA SER A 438 -16.29 -47.55 -5.12
C SER A 438 -16.75 -47.59 -6.58
N ASP A 439 -16.69 -46.46 -7.27
CA ASP A 439 -17.19 -46.26 -8.63
C ASP A 439 -16.46 -45.10 -9.32
N ALA A 440 -16.65 -44.97 -10.63
CA ALA A 440 -15.95 -43.97 -11.43
C ALA A 440 -16.25 -42.52 -11.00
N LYS A 441 -17.47 -42.22 -10.55
CA LYS A 441 -17.84 -40.86 -10.10
C LYS A 441 -17.16 -40.54 -8.77
N ALA A 442 -17.12 -41.48 -7.83
CA ALA A 442 -16.38 -41.35 -6.58
C ALA A 442 -14.88 -41.17 -6.84
N ALA A 443 -14.31 -41.94 -7.79
CA ALA A 443 -12.92 -41.80 -8.20
C ALA A 443 -12.63 -40.41 -8.81
N LEU A 444 -13.52 -39.89 -9.66
CA LEU A 444 -13.42 -38.53 -10.21
C LEU A 444 -13.43 -37.47 -9.10
N VAL A 445 -14.33 -37.57 -8.14
CA VAL A 445 -14.44 -36.65 -6.99
C VAL A 445 -13.15 -36.65 -6.15
N VAL A 446 -12.63 -37.84 -5.84
CA VAL A 446 -11.33 -37.99 -5.14
C VAL A 446 -10.23 -37.35 -5.97
N THR A 447 -10.19 -37.60 -7.28
CA THR A 447 -9.18 -37.07 -8.20
C THR A 447 -9.19 -35.55 -8.24
N LEU A 448 -10.36 -34.93 -8.38
CA LEU A 448 -10.53 -33.48 -8.35
C LEU A 448 -10.04 -32.89 -7.02
N SER A 449 -10.33 -33.56 -5.90
CA SER A 449 -9.82 -33.14 -4.59
C SER A 449 -8.30 -33.33 -4.46
N GLU A 450 -7.70 -34.40 -5.00
CA GLU A 450 -6.26 -34.65 -4.84
C GLU A 450 -5.39 -33.83 -5.79
N LYS A 451 -5.84 -33.71 -7.05
CA LYS A 451 -5.08 -33.19 -8.18
C LYS A 451 -5.53 -31.81 -8.64
N GLY A 452 -6.73 -31.37 -8.25
CA GLY A 452 -7.32 -30.10 -8.69
C GLY A 452 -7.76 -30.09 -10.15
N LYS A 453 -7.68 -31.22 -10.86
CA LYS A 453 -8.01 -31.38 -12.27
C LYS A 453 -8.41 -32.83 -12.56
N VAL A 454 -9.01 -33.06 -13.72
CA VAL A 454 -9.25 -34.42 -14.22
C VAL A 454 -7.90 -35.07 -14.55
N ASP A 455 -7.68 -36.28 -14.04
CA ASP A 455 -6.47 -37.09 -14.23
C ASP A 455 -6.89 -38.56 -14.40
N LEU A 456 -6.95 -39.00 -15.66
CA LEU A 456 -7.46 -40.34 -16.00
C LEU A 456 -6.58 -41.45 -15.44
N GLU A 457 -5.26 -41.24 -15.39
CA GLU A 457 -4.32 -42.21 -14.84
C GLU A 457 -4.59 -42.43 -13.34
N HIS A 458 -4.86 -41.35 -12.60
CA HIS A 458 -5.20 -41.43 -11.19
C HIS A 458 -6.57 -42.12 -10.96
N ILE A 459 -7.58 -41.83 -11.78
CA ILE A 459 -8.90 -42.50 -11.73
C ILE A 459 -8.74 -44.00 -11.97
N GLY A 460 -7.98 -44.39 -13.01
CA GLY A 460 -7.72 -45.79 -13.32
C GLY A 460 -7.04 -46.54 -12.18
N LYS A 461 -6.07 -45.90 -11.51
CA LYS A 461 -5.41 -46.46 -10.30
C LYS A 461 -6.37 -46.66 -9.14
N LEU A 462 -7.29 -45.72 -8.87
CA LEU A 462 -8.28 -45.84 -7.80
C LEU A 462 -9.32 -46.95 -8.06
N LEU A 463 -9.59 -47.26 -9.32
CA LEU A 463 -10.57 -48.26 -9.73
C LEU A 463 -9.96 -49.63 -10.07
N GLY A 464 -8.65 -49.69 -10.31
CA GLY A 464 -7.99 -50.87 -10.90
C GLY A 464 -8.46 -51.17 -12.33
N LYS A 465 -8.91 -50.15 -13.09
CA LYS A 465 -9.48 -50.26 -14.44
C LYS A 465 -8.67 -49.43 -15.45
N THR A 466 -8.71 -49.82 -16.72
CA THR A 466 -8.17 -49.04 -17.85
C THR A 466 -9.12 -47.91 -18.27
N GLU A 467 -8.60 -46.90 -18.97
CA GLU A 467 -9.41 -45.75 -19.43
C GLU A 467 -10.63 -46.16 -20.26
N VAL A 468 -10.48 -47.18 -21.12
CA VAL A 468 -11.56 -47.70 -21.97
C VAL A 468 -12.70 -48.29 -21.14
N GLU A 469 -12.41 -48.85 -19.97
CA GLU A 469 -13.39 -49.52 -19.11
C GLU A 469 -14.20 -48.54 -18.27
N PHE A 470 -13.58 -47.47 -17.75
CA PHE A 470 -14.27 -46.54 -16.84
C PHE A 470 -14.79 -45.26 -17.51
N LEU A 471 -14.25 -44.82 -18.65
CA LEU A 471 -14.73 -43.60 -19.33
C LEU A 471 -16.22 -43.63 -19.71
N PRO A 472 -16.80 -44.76 -20.18
CA PRO A 472 -18.24 -44.84 -20.43
C PRO A 472 -19.10 -44.58 -19.18
N GLU A 473 -18.62 -44.95 -17.98
CA GLU A 473 -19.31 -44.71 -16.70
C GLU A 473 -19.34 -43.20 -16.33
N LEU A 474 -18.44 -42.40 -16.92
CA LEU A 474 -18.33 -40.95 -16.73
C LEU A 474 -19.00 -40.14 -17.86
N HIS A 475 -19.72 -40.80 -18.77
CA HIS A 475 -20.46 -40.12 -19.84
C HIS A 475 -21.42 -39.06 -19.27
N GLY A 476 -21.36 -37.84 -19.83
CA GLY A 476 -22.14 -36.69 -19.38
C GLY A 476 -21.58 -35.97 -18.15
N ALA A 477 -20.63 -36.57 -17.42
CA ALA A 477 -19.88 -35.91 -16.34
C ALA A 477 -18.51 -35.38 -16.82
N LEU A 478 -17.93 -36.01 -17.85
CA LEU A 478 -16.70 -35.58 -18.52
C LEU A 478 -16.92 -35.41 -20.01
N PHE A 479 -16.29 -34.38 -20.58
CA PHE A 479 -16.27 -34.11 -22.02
C PHE A 479 -14.83 -33.89 -22.49
N LEU A 480 -14.46 -34.45 -23.63
CA LEU A 480 -13.17 -34.18 -24.26
C LEU A 480 -13.27 -32.86 -25.05
N ASN A 481 -12.47 -31.86 -24.68
CA ASN A 481 -12.46 -30.59 -25.38
C ASN A 481 -11.68 -30.71 -26.71
N PRO A 482 -12.29 -30.45 -27.88
CA PRO A 482 -11.65 -30.63 -29.18
C PRO A 482 -10.48 -29.66 -29.44
N GLU A 483 -10.45 -28.51 -28.78
CA GLU A 483 -9.41 -27.49 -28.92
C GLU A 483 -8.21 -27.78 -28.00
N THR A 484 -8.46 -28.01 -26.72
CA THR A 484 -7.38 -28.20 -25.73
C THR A 484 -6.90 -29.66 -25.65
N LYS A 485 -7.66 -30.60 -26.21
CA LYS A 485 -7.45 -32.07 -26.11
C LYS A 485 -7.41 -32.57 -24.66
N ARG A 486 -8.12 -31.90 -23.75
CA ARG A 486 -8.22 -32.25 -22.33
C ARG A 486 -9.63 -32.69 -21.97
N TRP A 487 -9.72 -33.61 -21.03
CA TRP A 487 -10.98 -33.97 -20.40
C TRP A 487 -11.37 -32.92 -19.37
N GLU A 488 -12.56 -32.35 -19.53
CA GLU A 488 -13.13 -31.31 -18.69
C GLU A 488 -14.40 -31.83 -18.03
N THR A 489 -14.70 -31.38 -16.82
CA THR A 489 -15.98 -31.68 -16.16
C THR A 489 -17.13 -30.97 -16.89
N ASP A 490 -18.35 -31.48 -16.74
CA ASP A 490 -19.54 -30.90 -17.34
C ASP A 490 -19.74 -29.41 -17.00
N ASP A 491 -19.53 -29.02 -15.74
CA ASP A 491 -19.62 -27.63 -15.29
C ASP A 491 -18.57 -26.72 -15.96
N GLU A 492 -17.41 -27.25 -16.33
CA GLU A 492 -16.34 -26.52 -17.03
C GLU A 492 -16.57 -26.47 -18.53
N TYR A 493 -16.85 -27.61 -19.15
CA TYR A 493 -17.02 -27.72 -20.59
C TYR A 493 -18.28 -26.98 -21.06
N LEU A 494 -19.39 -27.11 -20.33
CA LEU A 494 -20.68 -26.49 -20.67
C LEU A 494 -20.82 -25.06 -20.11
N SER A 495 -19.73 -24.41 -19.74
CA SER A 495 -19.68 -23.00 -19.34
C SER A 495 -18.66 -22.21 -20.19
N GLY A 496 -18.62 -20.89 -20.01
CA GLY A 496 -17.82 -20.00 -20.86
C GLY A 496 -18.49 -19.73 -22.20
N ASN A 497 -17.71 -19.61 -23.27
CA ASN A 497 -18.22 -19.35 -24.63
C ASN A 497 -18.80 -20.61 -25.27
N VAL A 498 -20.04 -20.94 -24.91
CA VAL A 498 -20.72 -22.16 -25.36
C VAL A 498 -21.08 -22.14 -26.85
N ARG A 499 -21.22 -20.96 -27.46
CA ARG A 499 -21.41 -20.83 -28.92
C ARG A 499 -20.15 -21.22 -29.69
N GLN A 500 -19.00 -20.70 -29.26
CA GLN A 500 -17.71 -21.04 -29.87
C GLN A 500 -17.37 -22.52 -29.65
N LYS A 501 -17.60 -23.05 -28.44
CA LYS A 501 -17.40 -24.47 -28.14
C LYS A 501 -18.29 -25.36 -29.03
N LEU A 502 -19.54 -24.98 -29.28
CA LEU A 502 -20.45 -25.73 -30.17
C LEU A 502 -19.92 -25.76 -31.59
N ALA A 503 -19.55 -24.61 -32.15
CA ALA A 503 -18.99 -24.53 -33.50
C ALA A 503 -17.68 -25.34 -33.65
N MET A 504 -16.86 -25.42 -32.59
CA MET A 504 -15.66 -26.25 -32.56
C MET A 504 -15.99 -27.74 -32.47
N ALA A 505 -16.98 -28.13 -31.65
CA ALA A 505 -17.44 -29.50 -31.52
C ALA A 505 -18.04 -30.02 -32.83
N GLU A 506 -18.84 -29.22 -33.54
CA GLU A 506 -19.40 -29.55 -34.87
C GLU A 506 -18.29 -29.82 -35.90
N LYS A 507 -17.27 -28.95 -35.95
CA LYS A 507 -16.11 -29.13 -36.84
C LYS A 507 -15.30 -30.37 -36.49
N ALA A 508 -15.16 -30.70 -35.20
CA ALA A 508 -14.43 -31.88 -34.75
C ALA A 508 -15.21 -33.17 -35.05
N ALA A 509 -16.53 -33.18 -34.80
CA ALA A 509 -17.41 -34.32 -35.03
C ALA A 509 -17.48 -34.75 -36.51
N ALA A 510 -17.29 -33.80 -37.43
CA ALA A 510 -17.21 -34.11 -38.86
C ALA A 510 -16.03 -35.05 -39.22
N ASN A 511 -14.97 -35.05 -38.41
CA ASN A 511 -13.80 -35.90 -38.60
C ASN A 511 -13.70 -37.04 -37.58
N ASP A 512 -14.38 -36.92 -36.44
CA ASP A 512 -14.27 -37.84 -35.31
C ASP A 512 -15.59 -37.94 -34.53
N PRO A 513 -16.34 -39.04 -34.70
CA PRO A 513 -17.66 -39.22 -34.08
C PRO A 513 -17.68 -39.15 -32.54
N GLN A 514 -16.53 -39.24 -31.86
CA GLN A 514 -16.47 -39.16 -30.40
C GLN A 514 -16.96 -37.80 -29.84
N PHE A 515 -17.01 -36.75 -30.68
CA PHE A 515 -17.49 -35.42 -30.29
C PHE A 515 -19.00 -35.19 -30.49
N VAL A 516 -19.75 -36.18 -30.99
CA VAL A 516 -21.22 -36.06 -31.13
C VAL A 516 -21.93 -35.76 -29.80
N PRO A 517 -21.61 -36.44 -28.67
CA PRO A 517 -22.20 -36.11 -27.38
C PRO A 517 -21.92 -34.68 -26.91
N ASN A 518 -20.77 -34.11 -27.30
CA ASN A 518 -20.45 -32.71 -26.98
C ASN A 518 -21.42 -31.74 -27.66
N ILE A 519 -21.82 -32.03 -28.91
CA ILE A 519 -22.76 -31.21 -29.67
C ILE A 519 -24.13 -31.21 -28.99
N GLU A 520 -24.65 -32.39 -28.66
CA GLU A 520 -25.95 -32.54 -27.99
C GLU A 520 -25.98 -31.77 -26.66
N ALA A 521 -24.93 -31.93 -25.84
CA ALA A 521 -24.82 -31.25 -24.56
C ALA A 521 -24.70 -29.72 -24.72
N LEU A 522 -23.92 -29.25 -25.70
CA LEU A 522 -23.73 -27.81 -25.96
C LEU A 522 -24.98 -27.15 -26.56
N GLN A 523 -25.75 -27.86 -27.39
CA GLN A 523 -27.03 -27.37 -27.93
C GLN A 523 -28.04 -27.13 -26.80
N GLY A 524 -28.09 -27.99 -25.80
CA GLY A 524 -28.99 -27.87 -24.65
C GLY A 524 -28.70 -26.69 -23.71
N VAL A 525 -27.54 -26.04 -23.84
CA VAL A 525 -27.08 -24.98 -22.92
C VAL A 525 -26.83 -23.63 -23.60
N GLN A 526 -27.24 -23.49 -24.86
CA GLN A 526 -27.10 -22.22 -25.60
C GLN A 526 -27.94 -21.11 -24.95
N PRO A 527 -27.40 -19.89 -24.78
CA PRO A 527 -28.18 -18.73 -24.41
C PRO A 527 -29.26 -18.45 -25.45
N VAL A 528 -30.43 -18.00 -25.01
CA VAL A 528 -31.51 -17.57 -25.90
C VAL A 528 -31.04 -16.35 -26.69
N ASP A 529 -31.19 -16.38 -28.01
CA ASP A 529 -30.83 -15.26 -28.88
C ASP A 529 -31.64 -13.99 -28.53
N LEU A 530 -30.92 -12.88 -28.32
CA LEU A 530 -31.51 -11.57 -28.13
C LEU A 530 -32.06 -11.06 -29.45
N LYS A 531 -33.24 -10.43 -29.40
CA LYS A 531 -33.83 -9.73 -30.54
C LYS A 531 -33.27 -8.30 -30.63
N ALA A 532 -33.44 -7.66 -31.79
CA ALA A 532 -33.04 -6.26 -31.98
C ALA A 532 -33.66 -5.30 -30.93
N THR A 533 -34.86 -5.58 -30.43
CA THR A 533 -35.55 -4.80 -29.39
C THR A 533 -34.91 -4.92 -28.01
N GLU A 534 -34.08 -5.95 -27.80
CA GLU A 534 -33.40 -6.23 -26.53
C GLU A 534 -31.94 -5.77 -26.55
N ILE A 535 -31.45 -5.28 -27.70
CA ILE A 535 -30.09 -4.80 -27.89
C ILE A 535 -30.12 -3.27 -28.02
N ASP A 536 -29.47 -2.58 -27.08
CA ASP A 536 -29.31 -1.13 -27.18
C ASP A 536 -28.06 -0.78 -27.99
N ALA A 537 -28.26 -0.21 -29.18
CA ALA A 537 -27.22 0.19 -30.12
C ALA A 537 -27.06 1.72 -30.16
N ARG A 538 -25.86 2.21 -29.82
CA ARG A 538 -25.60 3.64 -29.61
C ARG A 538 -24.34 4.11 -30.32
N LEU A 539 -24.32 5.39 -30.69
CA LEU A 539 -23.09 6.04 -31.16
C LEU A 539 -22.01 5.96 -30.08
N GLY A 540 -20.86 5.40 -30.45
CA GLY A 540 -19.71 5.19 -29.57
C GLY A 540 -19.63 3.79 -28.97
N ALA A 541 -20.62 2.92 -29.20
CA ALA A 541 -20.52 1.51 -28.82
C ALA A 541 -19.44 0.82 -29.67
N ALA A 542 -18.46 0.19 -29.00
CA ALA A 542 -17.26 -0.34 -29.65
C ALA A 542 -17.53 -1.49 -30.62
N TRP A 543 -18.67 -2.18 -30.44
CA TRP A 543 -19.08 -3.32 -31.24
C TRP A 543 -19.73 -2.95 -32.57
N ILE A 544 -20.14 -1.68 -32.75
CA ILE A 544 -20.76 -1.22 -34.00
C ILE A 544 -19.65 -0.97 -35.05
N PRO A 545 -19.73 -1.59 -36.23
CA PRO A 545 -18.74 -1.37 -37.29
C PRO A 545 -18.67 0.09 -37.77
N ALA A 546 -17.46 0.58 -38.06
CA ALA A 546 -17.27 1.95 -38.55
C ALA A 546 -17.94 2.20 -39.92
N GLU A 547 -18.10 1.15 -40.72
CA GLU A 547 -18.85 1.16 -41.99
C GLU A 547 -20.33 1.53 -41.81
N ASP A 548 -20.99 1.02 -40.76
CA ASP A 548 -22.39 1.35 -40.46
C ASP A 548 -22.52 2.80 -39.99
N VAL A 549 -21.56 3.28 -39.19
CA VAL A 549 -21.52 4.68 -38.77
C VAL A 549 -21.25 5.61 -39.96
N ALA A 550 -20.39 5.21 -40.90
CA ALA A 550 -20.13 5.97 -42.13
C ALA A 550 -21.38 6.03 -43.02
N ALA A 551 -22.10 4.91 -43.19
CA ALA A 551 -23.36 4.86 -43.92
C ALA A 551 -24.43 5.75 -43.27
N PHE A 552 -24.52 5.76 -41.93
CA PHE A 552 -25.39 6.68 -41.21
C PHE A 552 -25.02 8.14 -41.48
N GLY A 553 -23.74 8.48 -41.36
CA GLY A 553 -23.26 9.85 -41.60
C GLY A 553 -23.49 10.30 -43.04
N LEU A 554 -23.37 9.39 -44.01
CA LEU A 554 -23.66 9.66 -45.43
C LEU A 554 -25.13 10.05 -45.64
N GLU A 555 -26.06 9.28 -45.04
CA GLU A 555 -27.49 9.59 -45.11
C GLU A 555 -27.84 10.88 -44.36
N LEU A 556 -27.35 11.02 -43.12
CA LEU A 556 -27.60 12.17 -42.25
C LEU A 556 -27.16 13.49 -42.90
N LEU A 557 -26.02 13.48 -43.58
CA LEU A 557 -25.41 14.67 -44.19
C LEU A 557 -25.74 14.83 -45.69
N ARG A 558 -26.61 13.95 -46.24
CA ARG A 558 -27.02 13.94 -47.65
C ARG A 558 -25.85 13.82 -48.63
N GLY A 559 -24.86 12.99 -48.29
CA GLY A 559 -23.77 12.65 -49.21
C GLY A 559 -24.20 11.62 -50.25
N HIS A 560 -23.47 11.58 -51.38
CA HIS A 560 -23.82 10.74 -52.53
C HIS A 560 -22.71 9.72 -52.87
N SER A 561 -21.49 9.95 -52.40
CA SER A 561 -20.35 9.04 -52.56
C SER A 561 -19.86 8.54 -51.20
N PRO A 562 -19.43 7.26 -51.07
CA PRO A 562 -18.77 6.78 -49.86
C PRO A 562 -17.53 7.60 -49.45
N ALA A 563 -16.92 8.35 -50.37
CA ALA A 563 -15.82 9.25 -50.06
C ALA A 563 -16.25 10.54 -49.34
N ASP A 564 -17.55 10.87 -49.38
CA ASP A 564 -18.11 12.11 -48.81
C ASP A 564 -18.12 12.11 -47.30
N VAL A 565 -18.26 10.93 -46.68
CA VAL A 565 -18.20 10.73 -45.22
C VAL A 565 -17.36 9.50 -44.92
N ARG A 566 -16.22 9.70 -44.25
CA ARG A 566 -15.33 8.63 -43.79
C ARG A 566 -15.29 8.61 -42.27
N VAL A 567 -15.46 7.42 -41.69
CA VAL A 567 -15.41 7.21 -40.24
C VAL A 567 -14.30 6.23 -39.91
N HIS A 568 -13.44 6.61 -38.98
CA HIS A 568 -12.35 5.77 -38.51
C HIS A 568 -12.47 5.52 -37.00
N HIS A 569 -12.35 4.26 -36.58
CA HIS A 569 -12.29 3.86 -35.17
C HIS A 569 -10.92 3.25 -34.85
N ALA A 570 -10.21 3.86 -33.89
CA ALA A 570 -8.99 3.35 -33.31
C ALA A 570 -9.31 2.69 -31.96
N ALA A 571 -9.71 1.43 -32.00
CA ALA A 571 -10.14 0.65 -30.83
C ALA A 571 -9.10 0.62 -29.71
N GLN A 572 -7.82 0.61 -30.06
CA GLN A 572 -6.72 0.55 -29.10
C GLN A 572 -6.56 1.82 -28.25
N VAL A 573 -7.26 2.91 -28.57
CA VAL A 573 -7.37 4.12 -27.73
C VAL A 573 -8.82 4.64 -27.64
N GLY A 574 -9.78 3.81 -28.05
CA GLY A 574 -11.21 4.09 -28.11
C GLY A 574 -11.57 5.40 -28.84
N LEU A 575 -10.86 5.78 -29.91
CA LEU A 575 -11.02 7.08 -30.60
C LEU A 575 -11.76 6.93 -31.93
N TRP A 576 -12.82 7.72 -32.08
CA TRP A 576 -13.57 7.86 -33.32
C TRP A 576 -13.25 9.18 -33.99
N THR A 577 -13.19 9.19 -35.32
CA THR A 577 -13.07 10.42 -36.12
C THR A 577 -14.00 10.39 -37.31
N VAL A 578 -14.51 11.58 -37.66
CA VAL A 578 -15.44 11.75 -38.78
C VAL A 578 -14.85 12.78 -39.73
N GLU A 579 -14.65 12.35 -40.97
CA GLU A 579 -14.13 13.18 -42.05
C GLU A 579 -15.19 13.38 -43.11
N VAL A 580 -15.31 14.61 -43.59
CA VAL A 580 -16.27 14.95 -44.64
C VAL A 580 -15.64 15.82 -45.72
N ASN A 581 -16.09 15.64 -46.95
CA ASN A 581 -15.66 16.44 -48.10
C ASN A 581 -16.16 17.90 -48.00
N TYR A 582 -15.53 18.80 -48.76
CA TYR A 582 -15.79 20.25 -48.65
C TYR A 582 -17.24 20.64 -48.97
N HIS A 583 -17.88 20.00 -49.94
CA HIS A 583 -19.30 20.26 -50.27
C HIS A 583 -20.23 19.87 -49.14
N ILE A 584 -19.93 18.79 -48.40
CA ILE A 584 -20.69 18.42 -47.19
C ILE A 584 -20.53 19.48 -46.11
N LYS A 585 -19.30 19.98 -45.89
CA LYS A 585 -19.04 21.05 -44.90
C LYS A 585 -19.86 22.31 -45.17
N THR A 586 -20.12 22.63 -46.42
CA THR A 586 -20.87 23.84 -46.79
C THR A 586 -22.38 23.60 -46.95
N GLY A 587 -22.81 22.34 -46.87
CA GLY A 587 -24.21 21.95 -47.03
C GLY A 587 -25.12 22.35 -45.86
N VAL A 588 -26.40 22.54 -46.18
CA VAL A 588 -27.47 22.88 -45.21
C VAL A 588 -27.61 21.80 -44.12
N ALA A 589 -27.48 20.53 -44.52
CA ALA A 589 -27.56 19.40 -43.59
C ALA A 589 -26.53 19.54 -42.43
N ASP A 590 -25.29 19.88 -42.77
CA ASP A 590 -24.18 20.01 -41.82
C ASP A 590 -24.21 21.31 -41.00
N ARG A 591 -24.72 22.40 -41.58
CA ARG A 591 -24.66 23.74 -40.97
C ARG A 591 -25.91 24.17 -40.20
N SER A 592 -27.08 23.57 -40.46
CA SER A 592 -28.33 24.04 -39.82
C SER A 592 -29.37 22.96 -39.54
N GLU A 593 -29.52 21.94 -40.40
CA GLU A 593 -30.53 20.89 -40.20
C GLU A 593 -30.16 19.97 -39.03
N TRP A 594 -28.94 19.42 -39.06
CA TRP A 594 -28.39 18.56 -38.00
C TRP A 594 -27.28 19.25 -37.21
N GLY A 595 -26.79 20.39 -37.70
CA GLY A 595 -25.82 21.24 -37.02
C GLY A 595 -26.42 22.57 -36.54
N THR A 596 -25.54 23.47 -36.16
CA THR A 596 -25.83 24.87 -35.85
C THR A 596 -24.87 25.76 -36.63
N ASN A 597 -25.16 27.07 -36.69
CA ASN A 597 -24.24 28.05 -37.29
C ASN A 597 -22.85 28.10 -36.63
N ARG A 598 -22.72 27.59 -35.39
CA ARG A 598 -21.47 27.59 -34.62
C ARG A 598 -20.81 26.22 -34.47
N VAL A 599 -21.58 25.14 -34.60
CA VAL A 599 -21.09 23.75 -34.46
C VAL A 599 -21.72 22.88 -35.54
N ALA A 600 -20.88 22.33 -36.42
CA ALA A 600 -21.29 21.51 -37.55
C ALA A 600 -21.81 20.13 -37.14
N ALA A 601 -22.71 19.54 -37.94
CA ALA A 601 -23.30 18.22 -37.65
C ALA A 601 -22.26 17.09 -37.64
N HIS A 602 -21.30 17.07 -38.57
CA HIS A 602 -20.22 16.06 -38.56
C HIS A 602 -19.35 16.14 -37.30
N ALA A 603 -19.18 17.35 -36.75
CA ALA A 603 -18.48 17.55 -35.48
C ALA A 603 -19.32 17.07 -34.29
N LEU A 604 -20.64 17.30 -34.30
CA LEU A 604 -21.56 16.76 -33.30
C LEU A 604 -21.61 15.22 -33.32
N LEU A 605 -21.54 14.62 -34.51
CA LEU A 605 -21.45 13.17 -34.71
C LEU A 605 -20.12 12.62 -34.16
N GLU A 606 -18.99 13.26 -34.47
CA GLU A 606 -17.68 12.90 -33.89
C GLU A 606 -17.68 13.02 -32.36
N ASP A 607 -18.26 14.09 -31.82
CA ASP A 607 -18.41 14.28 -30.38
C ASP A 607 -19.32 13.19 -29.76
N ALA A 608 -20.40 12.81 -30.43
CA ALA A 608 -21.31 11.77 -29.96
C ALA A 608 -20.62 10.40 -29.89
N LEU A 609 -19.87 10.03 -30.94
CA LEU A 609 -19.08 8.79 -31.00
C LEU A 609 -18.01 8.72 -29.89
N ASN A 610 -17.48 9.87 -29.45
CA ASN A 610 -16.47 9.95 -28.40
C ASN A 610 -17.05 10.30 -27.01
N LEU A 611 -18.37 10.20 -26.83
CA LEU A 611 -19.08 10.52 -25.58
C LEU A 611 -18.78 11.93 -25.04
N ARG A 612 -18.49 12.88 -25.94
CA ARG A 612 -18.24 14.28 -25.64
C ARG A 612 -19.53 15.08 -25.77
N THR A 613 -19.76 15.98 -24.82
CA THR A 613 -20.87 16.93 -24.88
C THR A 613 -20.37 18.25 -25.46
N PRO A 614 -20.98 18.79 -26.52
CA PRO A 614 -20.54 20.04 -27.12
C PRO A 614 -20.71 21.20 -26.12
N THR A 615 -19.73 22.10 -26.11
CA THR A 615 -19.75 23.35 -25.32
C THR A 615 -19.21 24.47 -26.19
N VAL A 616 -20.01 25.52 -26.37
CA VAL A 616 -19.67 26.68 -27.20
C VAL A 616 -19.17 27.80 -26.31
N TYR A 617 -18.04 28.41 -26.68
CA TYR A 617 -17.43 29.54 -25.97
C TYR A 617 -17.48 30.79 -26.83
N ASP A 618 -17.84 31.92 -26.21
CA ASP A 618 -17.51 33.26 -26.68
C ASP A 618 -16.21 33.74 -26.03
N TYR A 619 -15.62 34.79 -26.57
CA TYR A 619 -14.41 35.39 -26.01
C TYR A 619 -14.74 36.80 -25.55
N ASP A 620 -14.29 37.16 -24.34
CA ASP A 620 -14.36 38.55 -23.88
C ASP A 620 -13.30 39.43 -24.59
N GLU A 621 -13.29 40.73 -24.29
CA GLU A 621 -12.33 41.70 -24.85
C GLU A 621 -10.87 41.32 -24.57
N ASN A 622 -10.62 40.55 -23.50
CA ASN A 622 -9.30 40.04 -23.11
C ASN A 622 -9.00 38.64 -23.68
N LYS A 623 -9.84 38.12 -24.58
CA LYS A 623 -9.77 36.77 -25.16
C LYS A 623 -9.89 35.63 -24.14
N ASN A 624 -10.52 35.85 -22.99
CA ASN A 624 -10.87 34.77 -22.08
C ASN A 624 -12.12 34.04 -22.57
N PRO A 625 -12.13 32.70 -22.58
CA PRO A 625 -13.29 31.93 -23.02
C PRO A 625 -14.41 31.97 -21.98
N LYS A 626 -15.59 32.46 -22.39
CA LYS A 626 -16.84 32.45 -21.62
C LYS A 626 -17.84 31.49 -22.29
N VAL A 627 -18.39 30.54 -21.54
CA VAL A 627 -19.40 29.60 -22.08
C VAL A 627 -20.62 30.37 -22.56
N ASN A 628 -21.06 30.14 -23.80
CA ASN A 628 -22.33 30.65 -24.34
C ASN A 628 -23.45 29.62 -24.04
N PRO A 629 -24.38 29.91 -23.10
CA PRO A 629 -25.38 28.93 -22.69
C PRO A 629 -26.34 28.54 -23.83
N THR A 630 -26.87 29.53 -24.55
CA THR A 630 -27.87 29.32 -25.62
C THR A 630 -27.31 28.54 -26.79
N ALA A 631 -26.11 28.89 -27.27
CA ALA A 631 -25.47 28.16 -28.36
C ALA A 631 -25.03 26.75 -27.94
N THR A 632 -24.65 26.58 -26.66
CA THR A 632 -24.33 25.27 -26.10
C THR A 632 -25.56 24.37 -26.01
N GLU A 633 -26.69 24.91 -25.56
CA GLU A 633 -27.98 24.20 -25.49
C GLU A 633 -28.44 23.76 -26.88
N ALA A 634 -28.45 24.67 -27.85
CA ALA A 634 -28.80 24.36 -29.24
C ALA A 634 -27.91 23.25 -29.85
N ALA A 635 -26.60 23.28 -29.59
CA ALA A 635 -25.68 22.24 -30.06
C ALA A 635 -25.94 20.88 -29.39
N ARG A 636 -26.29 20.87 -28.10
CA ARG A 636 -26.64 19.65 -27.36
C ARG A 636 -27.95 19.04 -27.84
N ASP A 637 -28.95 19.86 -28.11
CA ASP A 637 -30.24 19.41 -28.66
C ASP A 637 -30.06 18.76 -30.04
N LYS A 638 -29.25 19.38 -30.91
CA LYS A 638 -28.88 18.80 -32.21
C LYS A 638 -28.13 17.47 -32.05
N GLN A 639 -27.16 17.40 -31.14
CA GLN A 639 -26.46 16.15 -30.85
C GLN A 639 -27.42 15.05 -30.36
N GLN A 640 -28.38 15.39 -29.49
CA GLN A 640 -29.37 14.43 -29.01
C GLN A 640 -30.24 13.91 -30.14
N LYS A 641 -30.74 14.79 -31.03
CA LYS A 641 -31.49 14.38 -32.22
C LYS A 641 -30.71 13.45 -33.15
N ILE A 642 -29.41 13.67 -33.31
CA ILE A 642 -28.53 12.77 -34.08
C ILE A 642 -28.46 11.38 -33.43
N LYS A 643 -28.33 11.32 -32.09
CA LYS A 643 -28.31 10.04 -31.34
C LYS A 643 -29.64 9.29 -31.46
N ASP A 644 -30.77 10.00 -31.29
CA ASP A 644 -32.11 9.41 -31.38
C ASP A 644 -32.35 8.86 -32.80
N ARG A 645 -32.02 9.64 -33.84
CA ARG A 645 -32.12 9.19 -35.24
C ARG A 645 -31.24 7.98 -35.53
N PHE A 646 -30.03 7.91 -34.97
CA PHE A 646 -29.16 6.75 -35.13
C PHE A 646 -29.76 5.49 -34.51
N ALA A 647 -30.29 5.60 -33.28
CA ALA A 647 -30.88 4.48 -32.55
C ALA A 647 -32.07 3.85 -33.30
N GLU A 648 -32.84 4.66 -34.03
CA GLU A 648 -33.87 4.16 -34.93
C GLU A 648 -33.27 3.58 -36.23
N TRP A 649 -32.40 4.35 -36.88
CA TRP A 649 -31.84 4.04 -38.20
C TRP A 649 -31.08 2.71 -38.25
N ILE A 650 -30.35 2.37 -37.19
CA ILE A 650 -29.50 1.18 -37.15
C ILE A 650 -30.31 -0.12 -37.35
N TRP A 651 -31.61 -0.11 -37.03
CA TRP A 651 -32.50 -1.27 -37.11
C TRP A 651 -33.48 -1.26 -38.30
N GLN A 652 -33.53 -0.19 -39.10
CA GLN A 652 -34.51 0.00 -40.19
C GLN A 652 -34.28 -0.94 -41.38
N HIS A 653 -33.04 -1.33 -41.67
CA HIS A 653 -32.72 -2.24 -42.77
C HIS A 653 -32.58 -3.69 -42.29
N ASP A 654 -33.43 -4.59 -42.81
CA ASP A 654 -33.50 -6.00 -42.39
C ASP A 654 -32.14 -6.71 -42.45
N ALA A 655 -31.42 -6.61 -43.57
CA ALA A 655 -30.09 -7.22 -43.72
C ALA A 655 -29.05 -6.68 -42.72
N ARG A 656 -29.11 -5.38 -42.39
CA ARG A 656 -28.23 -4.78 -41.37
C ARG A 656 -28.61 -5.26 -39.99
N ARG A 657 -29.90 -5.23 -39.67
CA ARG A 657 -30.46 -5.68 -38.39
C ARG A 657 -30.08 -7.12 -38.11
N GLU A 658 -30.31 -8.04 -39.05
CA GLU A 658 -29.99 -9.46 -38.91
C GLU A 658 -28.49 -9.68 -38.69
N ARG A 659 -27.64 -9.02 -39.49
CA ARG A 659 -26.19 -9.10 -39.36
C ARG A 659 -25.70 -8.61 -37.99
N LEU A 660 -26.21 -7.47 -37.51
CA LEU A 660 -25.81 -6.88 -36.23
C LEU A 660 -26.33 -7.68 -35.04
N VAL A 661 -27.57 -8.19 -35.10
CA VAL A 661 -28.14 -9.07 -34.07
C VAL A 661 -27.35 -10.38 -33.97
N ALA A 662 -27.03 -11.01 -35.11
CA ALA A 662 -26.22 -12.23 -35.13
C ALA A 662 -24.80 -11.98 -34.61
N PHE A 663 -24.20 -10.85 -34.98
CA PHE A 663 -22.90 -10.43 -34.45
C PHE A 663 -22.95 -10.24 -32.93
N TYR A 664 -23.92 -9.48 -32.42
CA TYR A 664 -24.05 -9.20 -30.99
C TYR A 664 -24.27 -10.48 -30.18
N ASN A 665 -25.12 -11.40 -30.67
CA ASN A 665 -25.35 -12.68 -30.00
C ASN A 665 -24.09 -13.56 -29.96
N ARG A 666 -23.30 -13.57 -31.04
CA ARG A 666 -22.04 -14.31 -31.08
C ARG A 666 -20.96 -13.72 -30.16
N GLU A 667 -20.85 -12.38 -30.11
CA GLU A 667 -19.75 -11.71 -29.42
C GLU A 667 -20.07 -11.30 -27.97
N PHE A 668 -21.34 -11.18 -27.58
CA PHE A 668 -21.74 -10.73 -26.22
C PHE A 668 -22.71 -11.71 -25.51
N ASN A 669 -23.73 -12.23 -26.21
CA ASN A 669 -24.68 -13.21 -25.64
C ASN A 669 -24.25 -14.67 -25.91
N HIS A 670 -23.05 -15.01 -25.46
CA HIS A 670 -22.44 -16.32 -25.70
C HIS A 670 -21.97 -17.01 -24.41
N LEU A 671 -22.10 -16.34 -23.26
CA LEU A 671 -21.54 -16.78 -21.99
C LEU A 671 -22.55 -17.55 -21.16
N ARG A 672 -22.18 -18.76 -20.75
CA ARG A 672 -22.83 -19.47 -19.64
C ARG A 672 -21.93 -19.42 -18.42
N LEU A 673 -22.46 -18.92 -17.29
CA LEU A 673 -21.71 -18.85 -16.04
C LEU A 673 -21.43 -20.26 -15.50
N ARG A 674 -20.20 -20.49 -15.04
CA ARG A 674 -19.83 -21.73 -14.35
C ARG A 674 -20.41 -21.73 -12.95
N THR A 675 -21.05 -22.83 -12.57
CA THR A 675 -21.48 -23.08 -11.19
C THR A 675 -20.42 -23.89 -10.49
N PHE A 676 -19.83 -23.33 -9.43
CA PHE A 676 -18.78 -24.01 -8.67
C PHE A 676 -19.39 -24.75 -7.48
N ASN A 677 -19.09 -26.04 -7.36
CA ASN A 677 -19.40 -26.84 -6.17
C ASN A 677 -18.10 -27.34 -5.55
N GLY A 678 -17.84 -26.95 -4.30
CA GLY A 678 -16.66 -27.38 -3.55
C GLY A 678 -16.94 -28.40 -2.45
N ASP A 679 -18.14 -29.00 -2.37
CA ASP A 679 -18.50 -29.90 -1.26
C ASP A 679 -17.60 -31.13 -1.14
N HIS A 680 -17.01 -31.54 -2.27
CA HIS A 680 -15.99 -32.58 -2.36
C HIS A 680 -14.66 -32.22 -1.70
N LEU A 681 -14.40 -30.94 -1.43
CA LEU A 681 -13.16 -30.49 -0.80
C LEU A 681 -13.10 -30.96 0.66
N GLN A 682 -12.01 -31.67 0.96
CA GLN A 682 -11.71 -32.19 2.31
C GLN A 682 -10.83 -31.26 3.15
N LEU A 683 -10.19 -30.26 2.53
CA LEU A 683 -9.36 -29.23 3.18
C LEU A 683 -8.31 -29.79 4.18
N PRO A 684 -7.34 -30.61 3.74
CA PRO A 684 -6.36 -31.21 4.62
C PRO A 684 -5.57 -30.19 5.45
N GLY A 685 -5.38 -30.46 6.74
CA GLY A 685 -4.72 -29.55 7.68
C GLY A 685 -5.64 -28.49 8.28
N ALA A 686 -6.89 -28.39 7.80
CA ALA A 686 -7.90 -27.59 8.46
C ALA A 686 -8.35 -28.25 9.76
N SER A 687 -8.68 -27.44 10.77
CA SER A 687 -9.20 -27.89 12.06
C SER A 687 -10.56 -28.59 11.86
N PRO A 688 -10.72 -29.85 12.32
CA PRO A 688 -11.98 -30.60 12.14
C PRO A 688 -13.14 -30.00 12.93
N THR A 689 -12.85 -29.15 13.91
CA THR A 689 -13.84 -28.42 14.71
C THR A 689 -14.55 -27.31 13.92
N ILE A 690 -14.01 -26.90 12.77
CA ILE A 690 -14.55 -25.83 11.93
C ILE A 690 -15.04 -26.45 10.63
N THR A 691 -16.36 -26.45 10.43
CA THR A 691 -16.98 -26.88 9.17
C THR A 691 -17.31 -25.67 8.31
N LEU A 692 -16.67 -25.56 7.13
CA LEU A 692 -17.00 -24.52 6.16
C LEU A 692 -18.37 -24.78 5.52
N ARG A 693 -19.14 -23.72 5.32
CA ARG A 693 -20.44 -23.75 4.62
C ARG A 693 -20.25 -24.01 3.13
N SER A 694 -21.28 -24.54 2.46
CA SER A 694 -21.21 -24.87 1.03
C SER A 694 -20.80 -23.69 0.14
N HIS A 695 -21.27 -22.46 0.42
CA HIS A 695 -20.85 -21.28 -0.36
C HIS A 695 -19.37 -20.92 -0.17
N GLN A 696 -18.80 -21.20 1.01
CA GLN A 696 -17.38 -20.99 1.26
C GLN A 696 -16.55 -22.03 0.49
N LYS A 697 -16.96 -23.30 0.54
CA LYS A 697 -16.32 -24.36 -0.25
C LYS A 697 -16.42 -24.10 -1.76
N ALA A 698 -17.58 -23.64 -2.25
CA ALA A 698 -17.76 -23.21 -3.63
C ALA A 698 -16.81 -22.06 -4.00
N GLY A 699 -16.64 -21.07 -3.11
CA GLY A 699 -15.68 -19.99 -3.28
C GLY A 699 -14.22 -20.48 -3.32
N VAL A 700 -13.84 -21.44 -2.47
CA VAL A 700 -12.53 -22.10 -2.51
C VAL A 700 -12.32 -22.79 -3.85
N TRP A 701 -13.28 -23.62 -4.28
CA TRP A 701 -13.19 -24.32 -5.56
C TRP A 701 -13.10 -23.36 -6.74
N ARG A 702 -13.86 -22.26 -6.72
CA ARG A 702 -13.77 -21.20 -7.73
C ARG A 702 -12.36 -20.61 -7.82
N ILE A 703 -11.72 -20.30 -6.69
CA ILE A 703 -10.36 -19.76 -6.67
C ILE A 703 -9.34 -20.75 -7.23
N LEU A 704 -9.54 -22.05 -6.98
CA LEU A 704 -8.68 -23.11 -7.53
C LEU A 704 -8.83 -23.24 -9.06
N GLN A 705 -10.04 -23.06 -9.58
CA GLN A 705 -10.39 -23.31 -10.98
C GLN A 705 -10.36 -22.06 -11.88
N THR A 706 -10.22 -20.86 -11.33
CA THR A 706 -10.22 -19.62 -12.11
C THR A 706 -8.91 -18.85 -11.96
N PRO A 707 -8.44 -18.14 -13.03
CA PRO A 707 -7.20 -17.38 -12.95
C PRO A 707 -7.25 -16.28 -11.87
N ASN A 708 -8.35 -15.53 -11.82
CA ASN A 708 -8.60 -14.48 -10.83
C ASN A 708 -10.03 -14.58 -10.30
N ALA A 709 -10.26 -14.16 -9.06
CA ALA A 709 -11.58 -14.17 -8.45
C ALA A 709 -11.87 -12.90 -7.64
N LEU A 710 -13.14 -12.47 -7.65
CA LEU A 710 -13.67 -11.46 -6.74
C LEU A 710 -14.70 -12.11 -5.82
N LEU A 711 -14.38 -12.27 -4.55
CA LEU A 711 -15.31 -12.66 -3.49
C LEU A 711 -16.14 -11.44 -3.06
N ALA A 712 -17.21 -11.17 -3.82
CA ALA A 712 -18.19 -10.13 -3.55
C ALA A 712 -19.25 -10.64 -2.55
N HIS A 713 -18.79 -11.11 -1.38
CA HIS A 713 -19.64 -11.66 -0.34
C HIS A 713 -19.94 -10.62 0.73
N VAL A 714 -21.20 -10.54 1.16
CA VAL A 714 -21.64 -9.65 2.25
C VAL A 714 -20.78 -9.80 3.52
N VAL A 715 -20.72 -8.75 4.34
CA VAL A 715 -20.03 -8.80 5.65
C VAL A 715 -20.63 -9.93 6.49
N GLY A 716 -19.77 -10.71 7.16
CA GLY A 716 -20.19 -11.89 7.94
C GLY A 716 -20.38 -13.18 7.12
N ALA A 717 -20.24 -13.16 5.80
CA ALA A 717 -20.30 -14.38 4.97
C ALA A 717 -19.12 -15.35 5.15
N GLY A 718 -18.10 -14.99 5.96
CA GLY A 718 -16.93 -15.83 6.23
C GLY A 718 -15.86 -15.80 5.13
N LYS A 719 -15.62 -14.61 4.54
CA LYS A 719 -14.61 -14.38 3.48
C LYS A 719 -13.19 -14.78 3.90
N THR A 720 -12.80 -14.51 5.15
CA THR A 720 -11.46 -14.84 5.66
C THR A 720 -11.16 -16.33 5.56
N TYR A 721 -12.07 -17.19 6.05
CA TYR A 721 -11.90 -18.64 5.96
C TYR A 721 -11.89 -19.14 4.52
N THR A 722 -12.70 -18.56 3.63
CA THR A 722 -12.67 -18.89 2.20
C THR A 722 -11.29 -18.57 1.60
N MET A 723 -10.72 -17.40 1.87
CA MET A 723 -9.40 -17.02 1.36
C MET A 723 -8.27 -17.87 1.98
N ALA A 724 -8.31 -18.12 3.29
CA ALA A 724 -7.32 -18.96 3.97
C ALA A 724 -7.32 -20.39 3.42
N ALA A 725 -8.50 -21.02 3.32
CA ALA A 725 -8.65 -22.36 2.76
C ALA A 725 -8.19 -22.42 1.30
N ALA A 726 -8.54 -21.43 0.48
CA ALA A 726 -8.09 -21.37 -0.90
C ALA A 726 -6.57 -21.25 -1.05
N ALA A 727 -5.92 -20.42 -0.23
CA ALA A 727 -4.47 -20.28 -0.25
C ALA A 727 -3.75 -21.58 0.14
N MET A 728 -4.24 -22.28 1.17
CA MET A 728 -3.67 -23.55 1.62
C MET A 728 -3.87 -24.65 0.57
N GLU A 729 -5.06 -24.73 -0.05
CA GLU A 729 -5.31 -25.70 -1.12
C GLU A 729 -4.48 -25.40 -2.38
N LEU A 730 -4.34 -24.13 -2.78
CA LEU A 730 -3.46 -23.75 -3.89
C LEU A 730 -2.02 -24.19 -3.62
N LYS A 731 -1.54 -24.01 -2.38
CA LYS A 731 -0.19 -24.42 -2.00
C LYS A 731 -0.02 -25.94 -1.98
N ARG A 732 -0.99 -26.66 -1.42
CA ARG A 732 -1.01 -28.14 -1.39
C ARG A 732 -0.98 -28.74 -2.80
N LEU A 733 -1.71 -28.13 -3.73
CA LEU A 733 -1.78 -28.56 -5.13
C LEU A 733 -0.58 -28.09 -5.97
N GLY A 734 0.35 -27.33 -5.39
CA GLY A 734 1.51 -26.78 -6.10
C GLY A 734 1.17 -25.65 -7.08
N LEU A 735 -0.04 -25.09 -6.99
CA LEU A 735 -0.53 -23.95 -7.79
C LEU A 735 -0.13 -22.59 -7.20
N ALA A 736 0.39 -22.58 -5.97
CA ALA A 736 0.96 -21.43 -5.29
C ALA A 736 2.15 -21.85 -4.45
N ARG A 737 3.11 -20.95 -4.26
CA ARG A 737 4.30 -21.17 -3.44
C ARG A 737 4.31 -20.26 -2.22
N LYS A 738 4.03 -18.97 -2.42
CA LYS A 738 4.15 -17.94 -1.39
C LYS A 738 2.99 -16.94 -1.50
N PRO A 739 1.80 -17.31 -0.96
CA PRO A 739 0.65 -16.42 -0.99
C PRO A 739 0.78 -15.27 0.02
N MET A 740 0.41 -14.07 -0.42
CA MET A 740 0.38 -12.86 0.39
C MET A 740 -1.05 -12.32 0.53
N PHE A 741 -1.44 -12.04 1.76
CA PHE A 741 -2.71 -11.45 2.16
C PHE A 741 -2.51 -9.96 2.50
N VAL A 742 -3.31 -9.10 1.89
CA VAL A 742 -3.23 -7.64 2.02
C VAL A 742 -4.52 -7.17 2.70
N VAL A 743 -4.43 -6.80 3.98
CA VAL A 743 -5.59 -6.55 4.86
C VAL A 743 -5.59 -5.13 5.45
N PRO A 744 -6.73 -4.58 5.90
CA PRO A 744 -6.74 -3.30 6.62
C PRO A 744 -5.87 -3.34 7.89
N ASN A 745 -5.32 -2.19 8.31
CA ASN A 745 -4.41 -2.10 9.46
C ASN A 745 -4.99 -2.73 10.74
N HIS A 746 -6.25 -2.44 11.06
CA HIS A 746 -6.93 -2.93 12.26
C HIS A 746 -7.32 -4.42 12.19
N MET A 747 -7.28 -5.04 11.01
CA MET A 747 -7.68 -6.43 10.78
C MET A 747 -6.50 -7.42 10.84
N LEU A 748 -5.26 -6.94 10.92
CA LEU A 748 -4.07 -7.79 10.85
C LEU A 748 -4.08 -8.93 11.88
N GLY A 749 -4.29 -8.58 13.16
CA GLY A 749 -4.32 -9.53 14.27
C GLY A 749 -5.47 -10.52 14.12
N GLN A 750 -6.69 -10.02 13.86
CA GLN A 750 -7.87 -10.84 13.66
C GLN A 750 -7.68 -11.84 12.51
N PHE A 751 -7.17 -11.39 11.36
CA PHE A 751 -6.96 -12.25 10.20
C PHE A 751 -5.94 -13.35 10.46
N SER A 752 -4.85 -13.03 11.17
CA SER A 752 -3.82 -14.00 11.56
C SER A 752 -4.37 -15.06 12.50
N THR A 753 -5.15 -14.63 13.50
CA THR A 753 -5.83 -15.54 14.42
C THR A 753 -6.82 -16.43 13.68
N GLU A 754 -7.68 -15.89 12.82
CA GLU A 754 -8.65 -16.68 12.05
C GLU A 754 -7.96 -17.72 11.17
N LEU A 755 -6.87 -17.34 10.47
CA LEU A 755 -6.11 -18.26 9.63
C LEU A 755 -5.50 -19.41 10.45
N LEU A 756 -4.85 -19.12 11.58
CA LEU A 756 -4.27 -20.16 12.45
C LEU A 756 -5.34 -20.98 13.18
N THR A 757 -6.52 -20.41 13.44
CA THR A 757 -7.65 -21.17 14.00
C THR A 757 -8.11 -22.24 12.99
N LEU A 758 -8.18 -21.88 11.71
CA LEU A 758 -8.53 -22.82 10.66
C LEU A 758 -7.38 -23.78 10.33
N TYR A 759 -6.13 -23.30 10.26
CA TYR A 759 -4.94 -24.11 9.95
C TYR A 759 -3.85 -23.95 11.03
N PRO A 760 -3.94 -24.67 12.17
CA PRO A 760 -3.00 -24.51 13.29
C PRO A 760 -1.54 -24.87 12.96
N GLY A 761 -1.32 -25.72 11.95
CA GLY A 761 0.01 -26.12 11.50
C GLY A 761 0.67 -25.17 10.49
N ALA A 762 -0.02 -24.11 10.04
CA ALA A 762 0.48 -23.23 8.99
C ALA A 762 1.63 -22.33 9.47
N ASN A 763 2.66 -22.19 8.63
CA ASN A 763 3.75 -21.25 8.86
C ASN A 763 3.36 -19.84 8.36
N VAL A 764 2.88 -18.99 9.27
CA VAL A 764 2.35 -17.65 8.95
C VAL A 764 3.32 -16.55 9.38
N LEU A 765 3.53 -15.56 8.51
CA LEU A 765 4.20 -14.30 8.84
C LEU A 765 3.17 -13.16 8.84
N ALA A 766 2.95 -12.52 9.98
CA ALA A 766 2.09 -11.34 10.09
C ALA A 766 2.96 -10.09 10.32
N ALA A 767 2.85 -9.09 9.44
CA ALA A 767 3.65 -7.88 9.48
C ALA A 767 2.77 -6.62 9.51
N GLY A 768 2.88 -5.88 10.62
CA GLY A 768 2.16 -4.64 10.87
C GLY A 768 2.98 -3.42 10.50
N ARG A 769 2.40 -2.23 10.72
CA ARG A 769 3.01 -0.94 10.36
C ARG A 769 4.40 -0.74 10.95
N ASP A 770 4.63 -1.23 12.17
CA ASP A 770 5.89 -1.09 12.89
C ASP A 770 7.02 -1.93 12.28
N ASP A 771 6.68 -3.07 11.65
CA ASP A 771 7.63 -3.92 10.93
C ASP A 771 8.11 -3.26 9.63
N PHE A 772 7.35 -2.28 9.11
CA PHE A 772 7.72 -1.47 7.96
C PHE A 772 8.42 -0.14 8.31
N ALA A 773 8.91 0.01 9.55
CA ALA A 773 9.86 1.07 9.89
C ALA A 773 11.21 0.84 9.18
N SER A 774 11.96 1.89 8.84
CA SER A 774 13.11 1.82 7.90
C SER A 774 14.13 0.71 8.23
N PHE A 775 14.48 0.52 9.51
CA PHE A 775 15.41 -0.54 9.95
C PHE A 775 14.79 -1.95 9.90
N LYS A 776 13.55 -2.10 10.39
CA LYS A 776 12.85 -3.40 10.45
C LYS A 776 12.36 -3.89 9.08
N ARG A 777 12.10 -2.97 8.15
CA ARG A 777 11.61 -3.29 6.81
C ARG A 777 12.61 -4.13 6.02
N ARG A 778 13.92 -3.81 6.08
CA ARG A 778 14.97 -4.60 5.42
C ARG A 778 14.99 -6.05 5.93
N GLU A 779 14.91 -6.23 7.25
CA GLU A 779 14.82 -7.55 7.90
C GLU A 779 13.54 -8.29 7.48
N LEU A 780 12.39 -7.63 7.54
CA LEU A 780 11.10 -8.19 7.15
C LEU A 780 11.12 -8.68 5.69
N MET A 781 11.63 -7.86 4.77
CA MET A 781 11.68 -8.20 3.35
C MET A 781 12.65 -9.36 3.10
N SER A 782 13.80 -9.39 3.78
CA SER A 782 14.73 -10.52 3.72
C SER A 782 14.08 -11.80 4.25
N ARG A 783 13.36 -11.74 5.37
CA ARG A 783 12.60 -12.86 5.95
C ARG A 783 11.53 -13.38 5.00
N ILE A 784 10.82 -12.48 4.31
CA ILE A 784 9.85 -12.84 3.28
C ILE A 784 10.56 -13.58 2.14
N ALA A 785 11.64 -13.02 1.59
CA ALA A 785 12.32 -13.56 0.41
C ALA A 785 12.93 -14.94 0.69
N THR A 786 13.63 -15.10 1.81
CA THR A 786 14.46 -16.28 2.13
C THR A 786 13.71 -17.48 2.72
N ASN A 787 12.49 -17.30 3.24
CA ASN A 787 11.74 -18.37 3.89
C ASN A 787 10.53 -18.83 3.06
N ASN A 788 10.11 -20.07 3.31
CA ASN A 788 8.90 -20.65 2.75
C ASN A 788 7.71 -20.46 3.71
N TRP A 789 6.92 -19.42 3.48
CA TRP A 789 5.74 -19.09 4.27
C TRP A 789 4.49 -19.69 3.63
N ASP A 790 3.61 -20.27 4.45
CA ASP A 790 2.29 -20.74 4.01
C ASP A 790 1.31 -19.59 3.84
N ALA A 791 1.51 -18.50 4.58
CA ALA A 791 0.80 -17.24 4.41
C ALA A 791 1.64 -16.06 4.88
N ILE A 792 1.64 -14.97 4.11
CA ILE A 792 2.24 -13.69 4.50
C ILE A 792 1.14 -12.66 4.61
N ILE A 793 0.88 -12.12 5.79
CA ILE A 793 -0.19 -11.16 6.02
C ILE A 793 0.44 -9.80 6.25
N VAL A 794 0.14 -8.86 5.36
CA VAL A 794 0.59 -7.47 5.43
C VAL A 794 -0.59 -6.53 5.48
N THR A 795 -0.41 -5.40 6.17
CA THR A 795 -1.41 -4.34 6.14
C THR A 795 -1.42 -3.63 4.78
N HIS A 796 -2.53 -3.01 4.40
CA HIS A 796 -2.62 -2.17 3.19
C HIS A 796 -1.50 -1.12 3.15
N SER A 797 -1.24 -0.45 4.27
CA SER A 797 -0.17 0.54 4.37
C SER A 797 1.25 -0.08 4.33
N GLY A 798 1.41 -1.30 4.83
CA GLY A 798 2.64 -2.07 4.68
C GLY A 798 2.89 -2.50 3.23
N PHE A 799 1.84 -2.91 2.53
CA PHE A 799 1.91 -3.31 1.12
C PHE A 799 2.34 -2.15 0.21
N GLU A 800 1.84 -0.93 0.45
CA GLU A 800 2.28 0.30 -0.24
C GLU A 800 3.79 0.56 -0.06
N ARG A 801 4.37 0.13 1.07
CA ARG A 801 5.80 0.30 1.39
C ARG A 801 6.70 -0.77 0.79
N LEU A 802 6.15 -1.75 0.08
CA LEU A 802 6.92 -2.74 -0.69
C LEU A 802 7.24 -2.15 -2.07
N PRO A 803 8.46 -1.65 -2.34
CA PRO A 803 8.75 -1.01 -3.62
C PRO A 803 8.81 -2.02 -4.77
N LEU A 804 8.33 -1.62 -5.95
CA LEU A 804 8.63 -2.32 -7.20
C LEU A 804 9.99 -1.85 -7.75
N SER A 805 10.70 -2.74 -8.44
CA SER A 805 11.95 -2.39 -9.11
C SER A 805 11.73 -1.26 -10.12
N ALA A 806 12.77 -0.45 -10.35
CA ALA A 806 12.74 0.55 -11.42
C ALA A 806 12.57 -0.12 -12.79
N LYS A 807 13.13 -1.33 -12.96
CA LYS A 807 13.00 -2.13 -14.17
C LYS A 807 11.54 -2.52 -14.45
N ALA A 808 10.83 -3.15 -13.51
CA ALA A 808 9.45 -3.58 -13.75
C ALA A 808 8.50 -2.40 -13.99
N ARG A 809 8.69 -1.29 -13.26
CA ARG A 809 7.95 -0.05 -13.51
C ARG A 809 8.20 0.49 -14.92
N ASN A 810 9.47 0.56 -15.33
CA ASN A 810 9.84 1.01 -16.67
C ASN A 810 9.33 0.05 -17.76
N GLU A 811 9.41 -1.26 -17.57
CA GLU A 811 8.89 -2.26 -18.50
C GLU A 811 7.39 -2.09 -18.71
N PHE A 812 6.60 -2.02 -17.64
CA PHE A 812 5.16 -1.77 -17.73
C PHE A 812 4.86 -0.49 -18.53
N LEU A 813 5.60 0.58 -18.25
CA LEU A 813 5.40 1.87 -18.91
C LEU A 813 5.85 1.84 -20.39
N GLN A 814 6.92 1.10 -20.71
CA GLN A 814 7.37 0.89 -22.09
C GLN A 814 6.40 0.00 -22.88
N GLU A 815 5.81 -1.03 -22.27
CA GLU A 815 4.77 -1.86 -22.90
C GLU A 815 3.56 -0.99 -23.27
N GLN A 816 3.06 -0.17 -22.33
CA GLN A 816 1.97 0.77 -22.60
C GLN A 816 2.34 1.82 -23.67
N HIS A 817 3.61 2.24 -23.69
CA HIS A 817 4.11 3.13 -24.71
C HIS A 817 4.23 2.44 -26.09
N ALA A 818 4.68 1.19 -26.13
CA ALA A 818 4.85 0.41 -27.35
C ALA A 818 3.49 0.13 -27.99
N GLU A 819 2.49 -0.24 -27.19
CA GLU A 819 1.10 -0.36 -27.63
C GLU A 819 0.63 0.95 -28.31
N LEU A 820 0.81 2.10 -27.65
CA LEU A 820 0.44 3.40 -28.23
C LEU A 820 1.23 3.74 -29.51
N ARG A 821 2.53 3.42 -29.59
CA ARG A 821 3.37 3.63 -30.79
C ARG A 821 2.92 2.77 -31.96
N GLN A 822 2.63 1.50 -31.72
CA GLN A 822 2.16 0.58 -32.76
C GLN A 822 0.82 1.06 -33.32
N CYS A 823 -0.08 1.55 -32.47
CA CYS A 823 -1.33 2.16 -32.91
C CYS A 823 -1.11 3.40 -33.79
N ILE A 824 -0.13 4.25 -33.45
CA ILE A 824 0.27 5.40 -34.27
C ILE A 824 0.73 4.95 -35.65
N LEU A 825 1.55 3.89 -35.73
CA LEU A 825 2.11 3.35 -36.97
C LEU A 825 1.05 2.72 -37.86
N GLU A 826 0.25 1.79 -37.32
CA GLU A 826 -0.85 1.14 -38.04
C GLU A 826 -1.85 2.16 -38.60
N HIS A 827 -2.12 3.22 -37.83
CA HIS A 827 -3.00 4.29 -38.28
C HIS A 827 -2.40 5.13 -39.41
N LYS A 828 -1.10 5.45 -39.33
CA LYS A 828 -0.37 6.17 -40.40
C LYS A 828 -0.31 5.37 -41.70
N GLU A 829 -0.08 4.07 -41.62
CA GLU A 829 -0.05 3.16 -42.77
C GLU A 829 -1.42 3.05 -43.44
N ARG A 830 -2.51 2.93 -42.66
CA ARG A 830 -3.88 2.84 -43.19
C ARG A 830 -4.42 4.15 -43.78
N THR A 831 -3.93 5.31 -43.34
CA THR A 831 -4.44 6.63 -43.78
C THR A 831 -3.58 7.31 -44.86
N GLY A 832 -2.48 6.70 -45.31
CA GLY A 832 -1.67 7.20 -46.43
C GLY A 832 -1.06 8.59 -46.21
N GLY A 833 -0.91 9.04 -44.96
CA GLY A 833 -0.33 10.36 -44.64
C GLY A 833 -1.26 11.56 -44.84
N GLY A 834 -2.56 11.36 -45.05
CA GLY A 834 -3.55 12.45 -45.16
C GLY A 834 -3.70 13.30 -43.88
N THR A 835 -4.33 14.49 -44.00
CA THR A 835 -4.50 15.49 -42.94
C THR A 835 -5.14 14.92 -41.65
N SER A 836 -5.92 13.86 -41.79
CA SER A 836 -6.67 13.22 -40.70
C SER A 836 -5.84 12.29 -39.82
N GLY A 837 -4.85 11.61 -40.40
CA GLY A 837 -3.82 10.90 -39.64
C GLY A 837 -3.09 11.84 -38.68
N THR A 838 -2.96 13.14 -39.03
CA THR A 838 -2.27 14.13 -38.18
C THR A 838 -3.02 14.41 -36.86
N ARG A 839 -4.36 14.36 -36.82
CA ARG A 839 -5.12 14.67 -35.59
C ARG A 839 -5.12 13.51 -34.60
N ILE A 840 -5.34 12.28 -35.09
CA ILE A 840 -5.24 11.05 -34.28
C ILE A 840 -3.81 10.88 -33.75
N VAL A 841 -2.81 11.05 -34.62
CA VAL A 841 -1.39 11.00 -34.22
C VAL A 841 -1.07 12.07 -33.17
N LYS A 842 -1.60 13.30 -33.29
CA LYS A 842 -1.41 14.36 -32.28
C LYS A 842 -2.06 14.01 -30.93
N GLU A 843 -3.25 13.42 -30.91
CA GLU A 843 -3.88 12.97 -29.66
C GLU A 843 -3.13 11.79 -29.02
N LEU A 844 -2.70 10.82 -29.82
CA LEU A 844 -1.87 9.69 -29.38
C LEU A 844 -0.51 10.17 -28.81
N GLU A 845 0.16 11.12 -29.47
CA GLU A 845 1.40 11.73 -28.98
C GLU A 845 1.17 12.55 -27.68
N ARG A 846 0.01 13.19 -27.51
CA ARG A 846 -0.35 13.85 -26.23
C ARG A 846 -0.58 12.85 -25.11
N ALA A 847 -1.28 11.75 -25.38
CA ALA A 847 -1.52 10.69 -24.40
C ALA A 847 -0.19 10.05 -23.96
N LYS A 848 0.70 9.76 -24.92
CA LYS A 848 2.07 9.33 -24.70
C LYS A 848 2.86 10.31 -23.82
N LYS A 849 2.87 11.61 -24.16
CA LYS A 849 3.55 12.64 -23.34
C LYS A 849 3.00 12.75 -21.92
N LYS A 850 1.68 12.61 -21.73
CA LYS A 850 1.07 12.56 -20.38
C LYS A 850 1.53 11.34 -19.60
N LEU A 851 1.60 10.18 -20.25
CA LEU A 851 2.14 8.96 -19.65
C LEU A 851 3.61 9.18 -19.27
N GLU A 852 4.45 9.67 -20.19
CA GLU A 852 5.87 10.00 -19.96
C GLU A 852 6.11 10.99 -18.82
N ALA A 853 5.30 12.05 -18.72
CA ALA A 853 5.39 12.99 -17.60
C ALA A 853 5.09 12.31 -16.26
N ARG A 854 4.14 11.37 -16.24
CA ARG A 854 3.83 10.54 -15.08
C ARG A 854 4.99 9.57 -14.76
N ILE A 855 5.62 8.98 -15.79
CA ILE A 855 6.83 8.13 -15.65
C ILE A 855 7.90 8.93 -14.89
N LYS A 856 8.18 10.16 -15.30
CA LYS A 856 9.21 11.00 -14.67
C LYS A 856 8.87 11.35 -13.22
N LEU A 857 7.60 11.59 -12.92
CA LEU A 857 7.15 11.95 -11.57
C LEU A 857 7.27 10.75 -10.60
N LEU A 858 6.79 9.57 -11.02
CA LEU A 858 6.86 8.34 -10.22
C LEU A 858 8.30 7.81 -10.06
N SER A 859 9.14 7.98 -11.08
CA SER A 859 10.56 7.61 -11.02
C SER A 859 11.40 8.58 -10.18
N ALA A 860 10.92 9.80 -9.91
CA ALA A 860 11.61 10.78 -9.07
C ALA A 860 11.35 10.55 -7.57
N GLU A 861 10.20 9.98 -7.19
CA GLU A 861 9.79 9.81 -5.78
C GLU A 861 10.46 8.63 -5.06
N HIS A 862 11.00 7.64 -5.78
CA HIS A 862 11.45 6.36 -5.19
C HIS A 862 12.96 6.07 -5.33
N ARG A 863 13.79 7.07 -5.63
CA ARG A 863 15.26 6.92 -5.78
C ARG A 863 16.06 6.78 -4.47
N LYS A 864 15.42 6.38 -3.35
CA LYS A 864 16.01 6.59 -2.02
C LYS A 864 16.14 5.36 -1.10
N ASP A 865 15.69 4.18 -1.50
CA ASP A 865 15.79 2.99 -0.65
C ASP A 865 16.36 1.81 -1.46
N ASP A 866 17.62 1.47 -1.20
CA ASP A 866 18.25 0.22 -1.68
C ASP A 866 17.81 -0.91 -0.73
N THR A 867 16.60 -1.41 -0.96
CA THR A 867 15.95 -2.52 -0.26
C THR A 867 15.50 -3.55 -1.28
N LEU A 868 15.29 -4.81 -0.85
CA LEU A 868 14.66 -5.82 -1.70
C LEU A 868 13.39 -5.26 -2.36
N THR A 869 13.08 -5.67 -3.58
CA THR A 869 11.88 -5.23 -4.29
C THR A 869 10.77 -6.27 -4.18
N PHE A 870 9.53 -5.90 -4.48
CA PHE A 870 8.36 -6.79 -4.42
C PHE A 870 8.57 -8.07 -5.26
N GLU A 871 9.24 -7.93 -6.40
CA GLU A 871 9.59 -9.04 -7.30
C GLU A 871 10.55 -10.03 -6.62
N GLU A 872 11.51 -9.54 -5.84
CA GLU A 872 12.52 -10.35 -5.14
C GLU A 872 11.96 -11.07 -3.91
N LEU A 873 10.77 -10.69 -3.43
CA LEU A 873 10.07 -11.39 -2.34
C LEU A 873 9.60 -12.79 -2.75
N GLY A 874 9.41 -13.02 -4.06
CA GLY A 874 8.92 -14.28 -4.60
C GLY A 874 7.45 -14.56 -4.30
N VAL A 875 6.65 -13.50 -4.13
CA VAL A 875 5.19 -13.60 -3.95
C VAL A 875 4.55 -13.92 -5.29
N ASP A 876 3.84 -15.05 -5.37
CA ASP A 876 3.21 -15.54 -6.60
C ASP A 876 1.68 -15.55 -6.55
N ARG A 877 1.08 -15.27 -5.39
CA ARG A 877 -0.38 -15.12 -5.22
C ARG A 877 -0.72 -13.94 -4.32
N LEU A 878 -1.75 -13.19 -4.70
CA LEU A 878 -2.27 -12.06 -3.91
C LEU A 878 -3.72 -12.28 -3.52
N PHE A 879 -3.98 -12.14 -2.21
CA PHE A 879 -5.32 -12.08 -1.63
C PHE A 879 -5.51 -10.69 -1.03
N VAL A 880 -6.46 -9.91 -1.53
CA VAL A 880 -6.67 -8.53 -1.09
C VAL A 880 -8.04 -8.42 -0.44
N ASP A 881 -8.06 -8.19 0.87
CA ASP A 881 -9.28 -7.94 1.62
C ASP A 881 -9.63 -6.45 1.64
N GLU A 882 -10.92 -6.14 1.77
CA GLU A 882 -11.50 -4.81 1.62
C GLU A 882 -11.01 -4.08 0.36
N ALA A 883 -11.09 -4.77 -0.78
CA ALA A 883 -10.60 -4.32 -2.08
C ALA A 883 -11.23 -2.99 -2.57
N GLN A 884 -12.37 -2.58 -2.00
CA GLN A 884 -12.97 -1.27 -2.27
C GLN A 884 -12.04 -0.09 -1.92
N ALA A 885 -11.02 -0.30 -1.08
CA ALA A 885 -9.99 0.71 -0.81
C ALA A 885 -9.14 1.07 -2.05
N PHE A 886 -9.15 0.23 -3.09
CA PHE A 886 -8.36 0.41 -4.33
C PHE A 886 -9.24 0.75 -5.56
N LYS A 887 -10.50 1.15 -5.34
CA LYS A 887 -11.46 1.44 -6.42
C LYS A 887 -11.18 2.71 -7.25
N ASN A 888 -10.32 3.61 -6.74
CA ASN A 888 -10.00 4.89 -7.39
C ASN A 888 -8.74 4.78 -8.28
N LEU A 889 -8.69 3.75 -9.14
CA LEU A 889 -7.60 3.56 -10.10
C LEU A 889 -7.72 4.57 -11.24
N PHE A 890 -6.61 5.23 -11.57
CA PHE A 890 -6.58 6.17 -12.68
C PHE A 890 -6.78 5.46 -14.02
N TYR A 891 -7.57 6.09 -14.89
CA TYR A 891 -7.68 5.77 -16.31
C TYR A 891 -7.84 7.08 -17.09
N ILE A 892 -7.51 7.02 -18.38
CA ILE A 892 -7.67 8.15 -19.29
C ILE A 892 -9.08 8.07 -19.88
N SER A 893 -9.82 9.18 -19.82
CA SER A 893 -11.13 9.32 -20.46
C SER A 893 -11.21 10.67 -21.18
N LYS A 894 -11.92 10.69 -22.31
CA LYS A 894 -12.23 11.90 -23.09
C LYS A 894 -13.43 12.64 -22.52
N MET A 895 -14.20 11.99 -21.66
CA MET A 895 -15.35 12.55 -20.97
C MET A 895 -14.84 13.56 -19.94
N THR A 896 -15.07 14.85 -20.19
CA THR A 896 -14.68 15.91 -19.26
C THR A 896 -15.93 16.40 -18.51
N ARG A 897 -15.80 16.69 -17.21
CA ARG A 897 -16.88 17.25 -16.37
C ARG A 897 -18.11 16.35 -16.17
N VAL A 898 -17.97 15.03 -16.30
CA VAL A 898 -19.04 14.08 -15.95
C VAL A 898 -18.94 13.71 -14.46
N ALA A 899 -20.04 13.90 -13.73
CA ALA A 899 -20.12 13.50 -12.32
C ALA A 899 -20.09 11.97 -12.20
N GLY A 900 -19.32 11.45 -11.24
CA GLY A 900 -19.16 10.01 -11.02
C GLY A 900 -17.92 9.38 -11.68
N LEU A 901 -17.05 10.16 -12.34
CA LEU A 901 -15.72 9.70 -12.79
C LEU A 901 -14.63 10.22 -11.83
N PRO A 902 -13.66 9.37 -11.42
CA PRO A 902 -12.56 9.81 -10.57
C PRO A 902 -11.69 10.84 -11.32
N GLN A 903 -11.66 12.08 -10.82
CA GLN A 903 -10.83 13.15 -11.39
C GLN A 903 -9.41 13.17 -10.82
N THR A 904 -9.20 12.51 -9.70
CA THR A 904 -7.91 12.38 -9.00
C THR A 904 -7.45 10.93 -9.01
N ALA A 905 -6.18 10.71 -9.38
CA ALA A 905 -5.56 9.41 -9.39
C ALA A 905 -5.09 9.03 -7.97
N SER A 906 -5.50 7.87 -7.46
CA SER A 906 -4.93 7.32 -6.22
C SER A 906 -3.60 6.64 -6.52
N GLU A 907 -2.51 7.14 -5.94
CA GLU A 907 -1.18 6.51 -6.02
C GLU A 907 -1.19 5.10 -5.46
N ARG A 908 -1.90 4.89 -4.34
CA ARG A 908 -2.12 3.59 -3.73
C ARG A 908 -2.80 2.60 -4.67
N ALA A 909 -3.85 3.01 -5.37
CA ALA A 909 -4.54 2.14 -6.33
C ALA A 909 -3.61 1.80 -7.52
N PHE A 910 -2.81 2.77 -7.96
CA PHE A 910 -1.84 2.56 -9.03
C PHE A 910 -0.72 1.60 -8.64
N ASP A 911 -0.16 1.74 -7.43
CA ASP A 911 0.84 0.81 -6.88
C ASP A 911 0.29 -0.64 -6.79
N MET A 912 -0.93 -0.80 -6.28
CA MET A 912 -1.63 -2.09 -6.29
C MET A 912 -1.79 -2.65 -7.70
N PHE A 913 -2.14 -1.81 -8.68
CA PHE A 913 -2.33 -2.23 -10.07
C PHE A 913 -1.04 -2.75 -10.69
N LEU A 914 0.10 -2.09 -10.44
CA LEU A 914 1.39 -2.55 -10.95
C LEU A 914 1.80 -3.91 -10.36
N LYS A 915 1.59 -4.11 -9.04
CA LYS A 915 1.89 -5.39 -8.37
C LYS A 915 0.97 -6.51 -8.84
N VAL A 916 -0.32 -6.22 -9.05
CA VAL A 916 -1.27 -7.16 -9.65
C VAL A 916 -0.84 -7.57 -11.06
N GLN A 917 -0.45 -6.61 -11.91
CA GLN A 917 0.05 -6.92 -13.27
C GLN A 917 1.31 -7.80 -13.23
N HIS A 918 2.23 -7.55 -12.28
CA HIS A 918 3.41 -8.38 -12.10
C HIS A 918 3.06 -9.82 -11.75
N VAL A 919 2.19 -10.03 -10.76
CA VAL A 919 1.73 -11.37 -10.35
C VAL A 919 0.98 -12.07 -11.48
N GLN A 920 0.14 -11.35 -12.22
CA GLN A 920 -0.56 -11.89 -13.37
C GLN A 920 0.38 -12.31 -14.49
N LYS A 921 1.41 -11.53 -14.79
CA LYS A 921 2.44 -11.89 -15.79
C LYS A 921 3.15 -13.20 -15.43
N GLN A 922 3.42 -13.44 -14.16
CA GLN A 922 4.03 -14.71 -13.68
C GLN A 922 3.08 -15.91 -13.77
N ASN A 923 1.77 -15.68 -13.69
CA ASN A 923 0.75 -16.73 -13.62
C ASN A 923 -0.15 -16.79 -14.87
N GLY A 924 0.36 -16.36 -16.04
CA GLY A 924 -0.40 -16.44 -17.30
C GLY A 924 -1.72 -15.66 -17.30
N GLY A 925 -1.78 -14.53 -16.60
CA GLY A 925 -2.96 -13.68 -16.45
C GLY A 925 -3.73 -13.87 -15.13
N GLY A 926 -3.33 -14.82 -14.26
CA GLY A 926 -4.02 -15.17 -13.01
C GLY A 926 -3.28 -14.79 -11.71
N GLY A 927 -3.70 -15.36 -10.59
CA GLY A 927 -2.99 -15.27 -9.30
C GLY A 927 -3.51 -14.22 -8.33
N VAL A 928 -4.63 -13.55 -8.63
CA VAL A 928 -5.18 -12.49 -7.79
C VAL A 928 -6.61 -12.78 -7.34
N VAL A 929 -6.84 -12.67 -6.03
CA VAL A 929 -8.15 -12.81 -5.39
C VAL A 929 -8.46 -11.53 -4.63
N PHE A 930 -9.55 -10.86 -5.01
CA PHE A 930 -10.06 -9.71 -4.27
C PHE A 930 -11.26 -10.12 -3.43
N ALA A 931 -11.43 -9.51 -2.27
CA ALA A 931 -12.55 -9.73 -1.38
C ALA A 931 -13.13 -8.39 -0.93
N THR A 932 -14.45 -8.26 -0.97
CA THR A 932 -15.15 -7.05 -0.51
C THR A 932 -16.63 -7.35 -0.24
N GLY A 933 -17.17 -6.72 0.81
CA GLY A 933 -18.61 -6.71 1.07
C GLY A 933 -19.41 -5.77 0.15
N THR A 934 -18.72 -4.88 -0.56
CA THR A 934 -19.31 -3.81 -1.36
C THR A 934 -18.61 -3.72 -2.72
N PRO A 935 -18.89 -4.66 -3.65
CA PRO A 935 -18.19 -4.72 -4.94
C PRO A 935 -18.40 -3.47 -5.81
N VAL A 936 -19.53 -2.79 -5.61
CA VAL A 936 -19.85 -1.49 -6.22
C VAL A 936 -20.44 -0.62 -5.11
N THR A 937 -19.83 0.53 -4.84
CA THR A 937 -20.20 1.45 -3.76
C THR A 937 -20.89 2.69 -4.29
N ASN A 938 -20.28 3.44 -5.22
CA ASN A 938 -20.74 4.79 -5.58
C ASN A 938 -20.84 5.08 -7.08
N THR A 939 -20.04 4.44 -7.94
CA THR A 939 -19.95 4.82 -9.35
C THR A 939 -19.82 3.61 -10.27
N MET A 940 -20.39 3.69 -11.47
CA MET A 940 -20.27 2.64 -12.49
C MET A 940 -18.80 2.37 -12.89
N ALA A 941 -17.92 3.36 -12.74
CA ALA A 941 -16.48 3.25 -12.98
C ALA A 941 -15.76 2.26 -12.05
N GLU A 942 -16.33 1.96 -10.89
CA GLU A 942 -15.76 0.98 -9.94
C GLU A 942 -15.81 -0.44 -10.53
N MET A 943 -16.88 -0.78 -11.25
CA MET A 943 -17.02 -2.07 -11.92
C MET A 943 -15.93 -2.24 -12.98
N PHE A 944 -15.74 -1.24 -13.84
CA PHE A 944 -14.66 -1.22 -14.82
C PHE A 944 -13.28 -1.33 -14.16
N THR A 945 -13.08 -0.65 -13.03
CA THR A 945 -11.82 -0.73 -12.27
C THR A 945 -11.54 -2.16 -11.78
N MET A 946 -12.54 -2.85 -11.22
CA MET A 946 -12.39 -4.25 -10.81
C MET A 946 -12.12 -5.17 -12.01
N GLN A 947 -12.76 -4.93 -13.15
CA GLN A 947 -12.47 -5.67 -14.37
C GLN A 947 -11.05 -5.41 -14.89
N ARG A 948 -10.51 -4.21 -14.74
CA ARG A 948 -9.10 -3.94 -15.08
C ARG A 948 -8.13 -4.70 -14.19
N TYR A 949 -8.45 -4.87 -12.90
CA TYR A 949 -7.64 -5.69 -12.01
C TYR A 949 -7.72 -7.19 -12.34
N LEU A 950 -8.89 -7.73 -12.67
CA LEU A 950 -9.12 -9.18 -12.66
C LEU A 950 -9.44 -9.79 -14.04
N GLN A 951 -9.78 -8.98 -15.04
CA GLN A 951 -10.35 -9.38 -16.34
C GLN A 951 -9.79 -8.57 -17.54
N MET A 952 -8.58 -8.03 -17.45
CA MET A 952 -8.03 -7.16 -18.51
C MET A 952 -8.00 -7.84 -19.90
N ASP A 953 -7.72 -9.14 -19.96
CA ASP A 953 -7.69 -9.88 -21.24
C ASP A 953 -9.08 -10.12 -21.84
N VAL A 954 -10.13 -10.20 -21.01
CA VAL A 954 -11.52 -10.22 -21.49
C VAL A 954 -11.85 -8.84 -22.08
N LEU A 955 -11.52 -7.76 -21.36
CA LEU A 955 -11.74 -6.40 -21.85
C LEU A 955 -11.02 -6.16 -23.19
N ARG A 956 -9.76 -6.59 -23.35
CA ARG A 956 -9.01 -6.47 -24.62
C ARG A 956 -9.68 -7.23 -25.76
N ARG A 957 -10.13 -8.46 -25.54
CA ARG A 957 -10.80 -9.29 -26.56
C ARG A 957 -12.07 -8.63 -27.10
N HIS A 958 -12.84 -7.96 -26.24
CA HIS A 958 -14.04 -7.23 -26.63
C HIS A 958 -13.79 -5.77 -27.04
N GLN A 959 -12.53 -5.31 -27.09
CA GLN A 959 -12.16 -3.91 -27.37
C GLN A 959 -12.69 -2.90 -26.35
N LEU A 960 -12.82 -3.33 -25.08
CA LEU A 960 -13.37 -2.57 -23.96
C LEU A 960 -12.32 -2.19 -22.90
N GLN A 961 -11.03 -2.31 -23.21
CA GLN A 961 -9.93 -2.01 -22.28
C GLN A 961 -9.83 -0.53 -21.90
N HIS A 962 -10.50 0.35 -22.65
CA HIS A 962 -10.60 1.79 -22.37
C HIS A 962 -11.95 2.13 -21.78
N PHE A 963 -11.93 3.04 -20.80
CA PHE A 963 -13.16 3.42 -20.10
C PHE A 963 -14.22 3.95 -21.06
N ASP A 964 -13.86 4.78 -22.04
CA ASP A 964 -14.82 5.36 -22.98
C ASP A 964 -15.48 4.31 -23.88
N ALA A 965 -14.73 3.28 -24.30
CA ALA A 965 -15.27 2.17 -25.09
C ALA A 965 -16.21 1.27 -24.27
N TRP A 966 -15.81 0.98 -23.03
CA TRP A 966 -16.65 0.26 -22.06
C TRP A 966 -17.92 1.04 -21.74
N ALA A 967 -17.79 2.35 -21.48
CA ALA A 967 -18.86 3.30 -21.21
C ALA A 967 -19.82 3.45 -22.38
N GLY A 968 -19.32 3.50 -23.62
CA GLY A 968 -20.15 3.60 -24.83
C GLY A 968 -20.95 2.32 -25.10
N THR A 969 -20.48 1.17 -24.60
CA THR A 969 -21.13 -0.13 -24.79
C THR A 969 -22.16 -0.44 -23.70
N PHE A 970 -21.88 -0.06 -22.45
CA PHE A 970 -22.70 -0.45 -21.29
C PHE A 970 -23.29 0.73 -20.51
N GLY A 971 -23.03 1.96 -20.91
CA GLY A 971 -23.35 3.12 -20.10
C GLY A 971 -24.14 4.20 -20.83
N GLU A 972 -24.92 4.95 -20.04
CA GLU A 972 -25.66 6.11 -20.49
C GLU A 972 -25.26 7.35 -19.71
N THR A 973 -24.93 8.43 -20.41
CA THR A 973 -24.88 9.75 -19.79
C THR A 973 -26.21 10.47 -19.98
N VAL A 974 -26.80 10.93 -18.87
CA VAL A 974 -27.97 11.80 -18.89
C VAL A 974 -27.54 13.18 -18.45
N THR A 975 -27.88 14.19 -19.24
CA THR A 975 -27.75 15.58 -18.85
C THR A 975 -29.10 16.02 -18.30
N ALA A 976 -29.16 16.32 -17.00
CA ALA A 976 -30.39 16.75 -16.34
C ALA A 976 -30.21 18.12 -15.71
N MET A 977 -31.29 18.89 -15.62
CA MET A 977 -31.33 20.07 -14.78
C MET A 977 -31.34 19.63 -13.31
N GLU A 978 -30.24 19.89 -12.61
CA GLU A 978 -30.12 19.67 -11.18
C GLU A 978 -30.16 21.01 -10.45
N LEU A 979 -30.75 21.03 -9.26
CA LEU A 979 -30.65 22.20 -8.41
C LEU A 979 -29.17 22.45 -8.14
N ALA A 980 -28.68 23.63 -8.49
CA ALA A 980 -27.30 24.00 -8.24
C ALA A 980 -27.02 23.89 -6.73
N PRO A 981 -25.78 23.55 -6.31
CA PRO A 981 -25.46 23.33 -4.90
C PRO A 981 -25.82 24.50 -3.97
N ASP A 982 -25.97 25.71 -4.52
CA ASP A 982 -26.39 26.93 -3.84
C ASP A 982 -27.91 27.08 -3.65
N GLY A 983 -28.74 26.23 -4.26
CA GLY A 983 -30.20 26.37 -4.27
C GLY A 983 -30.72 27.55 -5.09
N ALA A 984 -29.85 28.27 -5.82
CA ALA A 984 -30.20 29.53 -6.50
C ALA A 984 -30.77 29.33 -7.92
N GLY A 985 -30.85 28.09 -8.41
CA GLY A 985 -31.43 27.77 -9.72
C GLY A 985 -31.05 26.38 -10.20
N TYR A 986 -31.36 26.07 -11.46
CA TYR A 986 -31.04 24.80 -12.08
C TYR A 986 -29.77 24.91 -12.93
N ARG A 987 -28.89 23.92 -12.83
CA ARG A 987 -27.73 23.75 -13.69
C ARG A 987 -27.87 22.42 -14.44
N LEU A 988 -27.63 22.46 -15.74
CA LEU A 988 -27.46 21.23 -16.52
C LEU A 988 -26.19 20.52 -16.07
N ASN A 989 -26.36 19.37 -15.44
CA ASN A 989 -25.27 18.52 -14.98
C ASN A 989 -25.35 17.19 -15.72
N THR A 990 -24.24 16.78 -16.33
CA THR A 990 -24.13 15.51 -17.03
C THR A 990 -23.61 14.46 -16.06
N ARG A 991 -24.41 13.43 -15.82
CA ARG A 991 -24.05 12.29 -14.98
C ARG A 991 -24.12 11.01 -15.77
N PHE A 992 -23.23 10.08 -15.44
CA PHE A 992 -23.36 8.70 -15.87
C PHE A 992 -24.56 8.12 -15.10
N ALA A 993 -25.67 7.87 -15.79
CA ALA A 993 -26.99 7.75 -15.17
C ALA A 993 -27.52 6.31 -15.09
N ARG A 994 -27.25 5.46 -16.09
CA ARG A 994 -27.80 4.09 -16.17
C ARG A 994 -26.83 3.14 -16.89
N PHE A 995 -26.97 1.85 -16.60
CA PHE A 995 -26.39 0.80 -17.42
C PHE A 995 -27.36 0.40 -18.55
N VAL A 996 -26.81 0.04 -19.69
CA VAL A 996 -27.52 -0.61 -20.80
C VAL A 996 -26.84 -1.92 -21.15
N ASN A 997 -27.58 -2.84 -21.78
CA ASN A 997 -27.10 -4.20 -22.01
C ASN A 997 -26.58 -4.85 -20.71
N VAL A 998 -27.36 -4.65 -19.62
CA VAL A 998 -27.03 -5.06 -18.26
C VAL A 998 -26.82 -6.57 -18.13
N PRO A 999 -27.66 -7.43 -18.74
CA PRO A 999 -27.48 -8.88 -18.65
C PRO A 999 -26.09 -9.31 -19.13
N GLU A 1000 -25.62 -8.78 -20.26
CA GLU A 1000 -24.33 -9.12 -20.88
C GLU A 1000 -23.16 -8.60 -20.04
N LEU A 1001 -23.26 -7.35 -19.55
CA LEU A 1001 -22.27 -6.79 -18.62
C LEU A 1001 -22.16 -7.65 -17.35
N MET A 1002 -23.30 -8.04 -16.78
CA MET A 1002 -23.34 -8.84 -15.56
C MET A 1002 -22.84 -10.26 -15.78
N GLN A 1003 -23.12 -10.87 -16.92
CA GLN A 1003 -22.53 -12.16 -17.29
C GLN A 1003 -21.00 -12.06 -17.36
N MET A 1004 -20.47 -11.08 -18.10
CA MET A 1004 -19.02 -10.85 -18.19
C MET A 1004 -18.41 -10.60 -16.80
N PHE A 1005 -19.00 -9.71 -15.99
CA PHE A 1005 -18.50 -9.41 -14.65
C PHE A 1005 -18.53 -10.63 -13.71
N ARG A 1006 -19.60 -11.43 -13.75
CA ARG A 1006 -19.76 -12.63 -12.92
C ARG A 1006 -18.87 -13.80 -13.34
N GLN A 1007 -18.15 -13.73 -14.46
CA GLN A 1007 -17.11 -14.72 -14.74
C GLN A 1007 -15.96 -14.65 -13.72
N MET A 1008 -15.60 -13.46 -13.23
CA MET A 1008 -14.61 -13.31 -12.14
C MET A 1008 -15.26 -13.11 -10.77
N ALA A 1009 -16.46 -12.53 -10.70
CA ALA A 1009 -17.12 -12.22 -9.43
C ALA A 1009 -18.05 -13.33 -8.92
N ASP A 1010 -17.84 -13.75 -7.68
CA ASP A 1010 -18.76 -14.54 -6.88
C ASP A 1010 -19.55 -13.61 -5.95
N VAL A 1011 -20.84 -13.45 -6.22
CA VAL A 1011 -21.72 -12.52 -5.53
C VAL A 1011 -22.60 -13.27 -4.56
N GLN A 1012 -22.45 -13.00 -3.26
CA GLN A 1012 -23.24 -13.63 -2.20
C GLN A 1012 -23.90 -12.54 -1.34
N THR A 1013 -25.22 -12.43 -1.45
CA THR A 1013 -26.01 -11.45 -0.68
C THR A 1013 -26.49 -12.04 0.66
N ALA A 1014 -26.89 -11.18 1.59
CA ALA A 1014 -27.46 -11.64 2.87
C ALA A 1014 -28.70 -12.53 2.67
N ASP A 1015 -29.56 -12.18 1.71
CA ASP A 1015 -30.77 -12.93 1.37
C ASP A 1015 -30.46 -14.32 0.80
N MET A 1016 -29.43 -14.44 -0.04
CA MET A 1016 -28.97 -15.72 -0.59
C MET A 1016 -28.47 -16.66 0.51
N LEU A 1017 -27.75 -16.10 1.49
CA LEU A 1017 -27.11 -16.86 2.56
C LEU A 1017 -27.99 -17.10 3.78
N LYS A 1018 -29.16 -16.44 3.88
CA LYS A 1018 -30.06 -16.49 5.05
C LYS A 1018 -29.32 -16.31 6.37
N LEU A 1019 -28.44 -15.31 6.43
CA LEU A 1019 -27.61 -15.06 7.61
C LEU A 1019 -28.49 -14.75 8.84
N PRO A 1020 -28.12 -15.22 10.05
CA PRO A 1020 -28.88 -14.98 11.28
C PRO A 1020 -28.67 -13.54 11.77
N VAL A 1021 -29.18 -12.56 11.04
CA VAL A 1021 -29.16 -11.14 11.41
C VAL A 1021 -30.53 -10.72 11.95
N PRO A 1022 -30.59 -9.81 12.95
CA PRO A 1022 -31.86 -9.27 13.43
C PRO A 1022 -32.60 -8.53 12.31
N ALA A 1023 -33.93 -8.69 12.26
CA ALA A 1023 -34.76 -7.91 11.35
C ALA A 1023 -34.83 -6.44 11.81
N LEU A 1024 -34.89 -5.52 10.85
CA LEU A 1024 -35.22 -4.12 11.15
C LEU A 1024 -36.66 -4.03 11.67
N ASP A 1025 -36.87 -3.26 12.74
CA ASP A 1025 -38.22 -2.93 13.19
C ASP A 1025 -38.98 -2.21 12.06
N GLY A 1026 -40.19 -2.69 11.72
CA GLY A 1026 -40.98 -2.22 10.57
C GLY A 1026 -40.41 -2.55 9.18
N GLY A 1027 -39.31 -3.32 9.08
CA GLY A 1027 -38.74 -3.82 7.82
C GLY A 1027 -38.02 -2.80 6.93
N LYS A 1028 -38.02 -1.50 7.28
CA LYS A 1028 -37.34 -0.42 6.53
C LYS A 1028 -36.76 0.63 7.48
N PRO A 1029 -35.70 1.36 7.09
CA PRO A 1029 -35.19 2.48 7.86
C PRO A 1029 -36.25 3.57 8.07
N ARG A 1030 -36.36 4.10 9.30
CA ARG A 1030 -37.29 5.17 9.65
C ARG A 1030 -36.69 6.54 9.31
N ILE A 1031 -37.34 7.30 8.42
CA ILE A 1031 -36.91 8.66 8.04
C ILE A 1031 -37.63 9.68 8.93
N VAL A 1032 -36.88 10.36 9.80
CA VAL A 1032 -37.40 11.42 10.69
C VAL A 1032 -37.21 12.79 10.02
N ARG A 1033 -38.28 13.58 9.90
CA ARG A 1033 -38.27 14.92 9.27
C ARG A 1033 -38.44 16.00 10.34
N ALA A 1034 -37.46 16.89 10.45
CA ALA A 1034 -37.56 18.06 11.33
C ALA A 1034 -38.06 19.30 10.57
N PRO A 1035 -39.00 20.08 11.15
CA PRO A 1035 -39.44 21.34 10.54
C PRO A 1035 -38.31 22.38 10.51
N ALA A 1036 -38.26 23.19 9.45
CA ALA A 1036 -37.33 24.30 9.34
C ALA A 1036 -37.80 25.50 10.18
N THR A 1037 -36.97 25.99 11.09
CA THR A 1037 -37.28 27.20 11.88
C THR A 1037 -37.29 28.46 11.00
N PRO A 1038 -37.97 29.54 11.42
CA PRO A 1038 -37.93 30.82 10.71
C PRO A 1038 -36.51 31.34 10.46
N GLU A 1039 -35.63 31.23 11.46
CA GLU A 1039 -34.23 31.68 11.39
C GLU A 1039 -33.41 30.86 10.39
N LEU A 1040 -33.68 29.55 10.28
CA LEU A 1040 -33.05 28.69 9.28
C LEU A 1040 -33.49 29.08 7.87
N LYS A 1041 -34.78 29.35 7.66
CA LYS A 1041 -35.30 29.80 6.35
C LYS A 1041 -34.66 31.12 5.94
N GLU A 1042 -34.54 32.06 6.87
CA GLU A 1042 -33.87 33.34 6.63
C GLU A 1042 -32.38 33.14 6.25
N PHE A 1043 -31.68 32.27 7.00
CA PHE A 1043 -30.28 31.98 6.72
C PHE A 1043 -30.08 31.35 5.33
N VAL A 1044 -30.90 30.35 4.96
CA VAL A 1044 -30.87 29.75 3.61
C VAL A 1044 -31.14 30.79 2.52
N THR A 1045 -32.07 31.72 2.75
CA THR A 1045 -32.33 32.83 1.82
C THR A 1045 -31.10 33.73 1.64
N SER A 1046 -30.32 33.96 2.72
CA SER A 1046 -29.07 34.73 2.63
C SER A 1046 -27.96 34.00 1.85
N LEU A 1047 -27.91 32.67 1.92
CA LEU A 1047 -26.97 31.86 1.14
C LEU A 1047 -27.27 31.94 -0.36
N ALA A 1048 -28.55 31.89 -0.74
CA ALA A 1048 -28.98 32.07 -2.12
C ALA A 1048 -28.56 33.44 -2.69
N LYS A 1049 -28.70 34.52 -1.90
CA LYS A 1049 -28.23 35.87 -2.28
C LYS A 1049 -26.71 35.92 -2.48
N ARG A 1050 -25.93 35.28 -1.58
CA ARG A 1050 -24.46 35.22 -1.70
C ARG A 1050 -24.02 34.44 -2.94
N ALA A 1051 -24.72 33.36 -3.27
CA ALA A 1051 -24.45 32.58 -4.47
C ALA A 1051 -24.77 33.35 -5.77
N GLU A 1052 -25.86 34.12 -5.80
CA GLU A 1052 -26.15 35.04 -6.91
C GLU A 1052 -25.05 36.09 -7.08
N LYS A 1053 -24.55 36.66 -5.98
CA LYS A 1053 -23.45 37.64 -6.02
C LYS A 1053 -22.18 37.05 -6.63
N LEU A 1054 -21.78 35.83 -6.24
CA LEU A 1054 -20.64 35.10 -6.82
C LEU A 1054 -20.77 34.84 -8.32
N LYS A 1055 -22.00 34.75 -8.85
CA LYS A 1055 -22.23 34.54 -10.29
C LYS A 1055 -22.16 35.83 -11.09
N ARG A 1056 -22.58 36.96 -10.50
CA ARG A 1056 -22.68 38.26 -11.19
C ARG A 1056 -21.42 39.10 -11.07
N GLU A 1057 -20.68 38.96 -9.99
CA GLU A 1057 -19.51 39.78 -9.67
C GLU A 1057 -18.26 38.93 -9.50
N HIS A 1058 -17.09 39.53 -9.74
CA HIS A 1058 -15.82 38.89 -9.40
C HIS A 1058 -15.59 39.02 -7.89
N VAL A 1059 -15.97 37.99 -7.14
CA VAL A 1059 -15.71 37.89 -5.69
C VAL A 1059 -14.46 37.03 -5.49
N ASP A 1060 -13.52 37.52 -4.68
CA ASP A 1060 -12.32 36.78 -4.31
C ASP A 1060 -12.70 35.43 -3.65
N PRO A 1061 -12.24 34.28 -4.18
CA PRO A 1061 -12.55 32.96 -3.64
C PRO A 1061 -12.15 32.74 -2.18
N SER A 1062 -11.21 33.54 -1.65
CA SER A 1062 -10.81 33.49 -0.24
C SER A 1062 -11.83 34.15 0.70
N VAL A 1063 -12.62 35.11 0.20
CA VAL A 1063 -13.68 35.81 0.95
C VAL A 1063 -14.95 34.96 0.97
N ASP A 1064 -15.41 34.57 -0.22
CA ASP A 1064 -16.58 33.71 -0.39
C ASP A 1064 -16.45 32.83 -1.63
N ASN A 1065 -16.96 31.61 -1.55
CA ASN A 1065 -16.96 30.68 -2.68
C ASN A 1065 -18.07 29.64 -2.52
N MET A 1066 -18.34 28.92 -3.60
CA MET A 1066 -19.43 27.96 -3.64
C MET A 1066 -19.28 26.80 -2.63
N LEU A 1067 -18.04 26.37 -2.34
CA LEU A 1067 -17.77 25.32 -1.35
C LEU A 1067 -18.08 25.80 0.06
N LYS A 1068 -17.79 27.08 0.37
CA LYS A 1068 -18.11 27.70 1.65
C LYS A 1068 -19.61 27.81 1.85
N ILE A 1069 -20.35 28.32 0.86
CA ILE A 1069 -21.82 28.46 0.90
C ILE A 1069 -22.51 27.11 1.10
N THR A 1070 -22.13 26.10 0.31
CA THR A 1070 -22.70 24.75 0.40
C THR A 1070 -22.39 24.09 1.74
N GLY A 1071 -21.16 24.25 2.24
CA GLY A 1071 -20.74 23.76 3.55
C GLY A 1071 -21.50 24.41 4.71
N GLU A 1072 -21.72 25.72 4.66
CA GLU A 1072 -22.52 26.45 5.65
C GLU A 1072 -24.01 26.04 5.59
N GLY A 1073 -24.57 25.83 4.40
CA GLY A 1073 -25.92 25.32 4.23
C GLY A 1073 -26.12 23.93 4.85
N ARG A 1074 -25.21 22.98 4.58
CA ARG A 1074 -25.23 21.64 5.17
C ARG A 1074 -25.16 21.69 6.70
N LYS A 1075 -24.27 22.52 7.26
CA LYS A 1075 -24.14 22.70 8.71
C LYS A 1075 -25.40 23.28 9.33
N ALA A 1076 -25.95 24.34 8.75
CA ALA A 1076 -27.17 24.97 9.27
C ALA A 1076 -28.39 24.03 9.20
N ALA A 1077 -28.47 23.16 8.18
CA ALA A 1077 -29.51 22.15 8.05
C ALA A 1077 -29.39 21.00 9.07
N LEU A 1078 -28.22 20.79 9.68
CA LEU A 1078 -28.04 19.91 10.83
C LEU A 1078 -28.41 20.66 12.12
N ASP A 1079 -27.75 21.79 12.37
CA ASP A 1079 -28.04 22.70 13.48
C ASP A 1079 -27.54 24.12 13.16
N LEU A 1080 -28.39 25.14 13.28
CA LEU A 1080 -28.04 26.53 12.98
C LEU A 1080 -26.88 27.05 13.85
N ARG A 1081 -26.71 26.51 15.07
CA ARG A 1081 -25.63 26.86 15.99
C ARG A 1081 -24.24 26.53 15.46
N LEU A 1082 -24.13 25.62 14.48
CA LEU A 1082 -22.87 25.30 13.80
C LEU A 1082 -22.32 26.43 12.92
N VAL A 1083 -23.20 27.34 12.48
CA VAL A 1083 -22.82 28.51 11.68
C VAL A 1083 -23.00 29.80 12.48
N ARG A 1084 -24.03 29.85 13.34
CA ARG A 1084 -24.32 30.97 14.23
C ARG A 1084 -24.29 30.50 15.68
N GLY A 1085 -23.11 30.50 16.32
CA GLY A 1085 -22.91 29.94 17.67
C GLY A 1085 -23.78 30.53 18.79
N ARG A 1086 -24.44 31.67 18.58
CA ARG A 1086 -25.39 32.30 19.52
C ARG A 1086 -26.87 32.09 19.14
N ALA A 1087 -27.18 31.29 18.12
CA ALA A 1087 -28.55 30.97 17.76
C ALA A 1087 -29.25 30.19 18.89
N PRO A 1088 -30.57 30.38 19.09
CA PRO A 1088 -31.31 29.61 20.07
C PRO A 1088 -31.34 28.12 19.69
N ASP A 1089 -31.39 27.25 20.70
CA ASP A 1089 -31.60 25.82 20.50
C ASP A 1089 -33.05 25.58 20.07
N ALA A 1090 -33.25 24.86 18.96
CA ALA A 1090 -34.56 24.65 18.36
C ALA A 1090 -35.21 23.37 18.93
N PRO A 1091 -36.28 23.43 19.74
CA PRO A 1091 -36.84 22.26 20.42
C PRO A 1091 -37.27 21.13 19.47
N GLU A 1092 -37.80 21.51 18.31
CA GLU A 1092 -38.22 20.57 17.25
C GLU A 1092 -37.14 20.34 16.17
N GLY A 1093 -35.90 20.78 16.42
CA GLY A 1093 -34.76 20.55 15.53
C GLY A 1093 -34.29 19.09 15.50
N LYS A 1094 -33.48 18.75 14.49
CA LYS A 1094 -32.96 17.38 14.29
C LYS A 1094 -32.21 16.84 15.50
N VAL A 1095 -31.35 17.66 16.12
CA VAL A 1095 -30.53 17.27 17.27
C VAL A 1095 -31.41 16.91 18.48
N ASN A 1096 -32.43 17.72 18.78
CA ASN A 1096 -33.34 17.47 19.91
C ASN A 1096 -34.27 16.28 19.66
N GLN A 1097 -34.73 16.07 18.43
CA GLN A 1097 -35.45 14.86 18.07
C GLN A 1097 -34.57 13.60 18.23
N ALA A 1098 -33.31 13.65 17.79
CA ALA A 1098 -32.37 12.56 17.97
C ALA A 1098 -32.11 12.27 19.46
N VAL A 1099 -31.93 13.30 20.30
CA VAL A 1099 -31.77 13.13 21.77
C VAL A 1099 -32.98 12.45 22.39
N ARG A 1100 -34.21 12.87 22.04
CA ARG A 1100 -35.45 12.26 22.54
C ARG A 1100 -35.51 10.77 22.19
N GLU A 1101 -35.18 10.41 20.96
CA GLU A 1101 -35.17 9.02 20.50
C GLU A 1101 -34.09 8.18 21.18
N ILE A 1102 -32.84 8.68 21.21
CA ILE A 1102 -31.71 7.99 21.82
C ILE A 1102 -31.99 7.71 23.31
N PHE A 1103 -32.57 8.70 24.00
CA PHE A 1103 -32.96 8.55 25.40
C PHE A 1103 -34.07 7.51 25.59
N ALA A 1104 -35.12 7.54 24.77
CA ALA A 1104 -36.23 6.59 24.84
C ALA A 1104 -35.73 5.14 24.70
N ILE A 1105 -34.89 4.87 23.69
CA ILE A 1105 -34.30 3.55 23.47
C ILE A 1105 -33.38 3.16 24.63
N TRP A 1106 -32.58 4.09 25.16
CA TRP A 1106 -31.72 3.82 26.31
C TRP A 1106 -32.52 3.45 27.56
N GLN A 1107 -33.65 4.11 27.78
CA GLN A 1107 -34.55 3.87 28.91
C GLN A 1107 -35.27 2.52 28.78
N GLU A 1108 -35.83 2.22 27.60
CA GLU A 1108 -36.53 0.96 27.31
C GLU A 1108 -35.59 -0.25 27.45
N THR A 1109 -34.34 -0.10 27.02
CA THR A 1109 -33.35 -1.19 26.98
C THR A 1109 -32.40 -1.23 28.18
N ARG A 1110 -32.74 -0.50 29.26
CA ARG A 1110 -31.88 -0.31 30.43
C ARG A 1110 -31.47 -1.62 31.09
N ASP A 1111 -32.44 -2.52 31.28
CA ASP A 1111 -32.21 -3.79 31.99
C ASP A 1111 -31.32 -4.75 31.19
N GLN A 1112 -31.39 -4.70 29.85
CA GLN A 1112 -30.57 -5.52 28.95
C GLN A 1112 -29.20 -4.89 28.66
N ARG A 1113 -29.01 -3.61 29.01
CA ARG A 1113 -27.86 -2.78 28.64
C ARG A 1113 -27.56 -2.82 27.14
N LEU A 1114 -28.58 -2.67 26.30
CA LEU A 1114 -28.37 -2.56 24.85
C LEU A 1114 -27.70 -1.22 24.48
N THR A 1115 -27.05 -1.21 23.33
CA THR A 1115 -26.19 -0.12 22.87
C THR A 1115 -26.68 0.51 21.57
N GLN A 1116 -26.25 1.74 21.32
CA GLN A 1116 -26.68 2.57 20.21
C GLN A 1116 -25.47 3.26 19.57
N MET A 1117 -25.47 3.41 18.25
CA MET A 1117 -24.45 4.17 17.53
C MET A 1117 -25.05 5.41 16.86
N VAL A 1118 -24.33 6.53 16.97
CA VAL A 1118 -24.77 7.83 16.47
C VAL A 1118 -23.74 8.39 15.50
N PHE A 1119 -24.14 8.50 14.23
CA PHE A 1119 -23.33 9.00 13.13
C PHE A 1119 -23.57 10.49 12.88
N CYS A 1120 -22.49 11.28 12.95
CA CYS A 1120 -22.50 12.69 12.59
C CYS A 1120 -21.14 13.10 12.00
N ASP A 1121 -21.11 13.46 10.71
CA ASP A 1121 -19.88 13.78 9.97
C ASP A 1121 -19.58 15.29 9.98
N LEU A 1122 -20.61 16.13 10.04
CA LEU A 1122 -20.46 17.60 9.90
C LEU A 1122 -20.02 18.35 11.16
N SER A 1123 -20.01 17.70 12.34
CA SER A 1123 -19.74 18.34 13.64
C SER A 1123 -18.78 17.54 14.54
N THR A 1124 -17.72 16.99 13.96
CA THR A 1124 -16.70 16.27 14.74
C THR A 1124 -16.08 17.17 15.84
N PRO A 1125 -15.80 16.62 17.05
CA PRO A 1125 -15.21 17.38 18.13
C PRO A 1125 -13.89 18.04 17.72
N LYS A 1126 -13.69 19.32 18.07
CA LYS A 1126 -12.43 20.05 17.90
C LYS A 1126 -11.77 20.26 19.27
N ALA A 1127 -10.45 20.45 19.29
CA ALA A 1127 -9.71 20.77 20.51
C ALA A 1127 -10.36 21.92 21.30
N GLU A 1128 -10.38 21.78 22.62
CA GLU A 1128 -11.21 22.55 23.56
C GLU A 1128 -11.29 24.05 23.27
N GLY A 1129 -12.51 24.59 23.17
CA GLY A 1129 -12.78 26.04 23.14
C GLY A 1129 -13.13 26.67 21.79
N ARG A 1130 -13.15 25.94 20.67
CA ARG A 1130 -13.52 26.50 19.34
C ARG A 1130 -14.93 26.09 18.87
N GLY A 1131 -15.96 26.76 19.40
CA GLY A 1131 -17.31 26.80 18.83
C GLY A 1131 -18.26 25.67 19.26
N PHE A 1132 -19.50 25.71 18.76
CA PHE A 1132 -20.56 24.74 19.06
C PHE A 1132 -20.26 23.35 18.45
N SER A 1133 -20.53 22.28 19.21
CA SER A 1133 -20.37 20.89 18.79
C SER A 1133 -21.66 20.10 19.08
N VAL A 1134 -22.20 19.44 18.05
CA VAL A 1134 -23.39 18.58 18.18
C VAL A 1134 -23.10 17.38 19.10
N TYR A 1135 -21.87 16.86 19.09
CA TYR A 1135 -21.46 15.75 19.96
C TYR A 1135 -21.59 16.13 21.44
N GLN A 1136 -21.01 17.27 21.81
CA GLN A 1136 -21.05 17.76 23.19
C GLN A 1136 -22.47 18.18 23.60
N ASP A 1137 -23.23 18.79 22.70
CA ASP A 1137 -24.64 19.18 22.94
C ASP A 1137 -25.52 17.96 23.21
N ILE A 1138 -25.41 16.90 22.39
CA ILE A 1138 -26.13 15.64 22.61
C ILE A 1138 -25.73 15.00 23.94
N LYS A 1139 -24.43 14.90 24.23
CA LYS A 1139 -23.94 14.35 25.51
C LYS A 1139 -24.49 15.13 26.70
N ALA A 1140 -24.40 16.46 26.69
CA ALA A 1140 -24.89 17.31 27.78
C ALA A 1140 -26.40 17.12 28.01
N LYS A 1141 -27.19 17.05 26.94
CA LYS A 1141 -28.64 16.84 27.04
C LYS A 1141 -29.01 15.45 27.53
N LEU A 1142 -28.32 14.41 27.08
CA LEU A 1142 -28.54 13.04 27.56
C LEU A 1142 -28.18 12.90 29.06
N VAL A 1143 -27.08 13.52 29.49
CA VAL A 1143 -26.69 13.56 30.91
C VAL A 1143 -27.73 14.32 31.73
N ALA A 1144 -28.25 15.45 31.23
CA ALA A 1144 -29.32 16.18 31.90
C ALA A 1144 -30.63 15.38 32.03
N LEU A 1145 -30.90 14.46 31.09
CA LEU A 1145 -32.02 13.52 31.15
C LEU A 1145 -31.76 12.31 32.07
N GLY A 1146 -30.55 12.18 32.63
CA GLY A 1146 -30.19 11.15 33.60
C GLY A 1146 -29.37 9.98 33.05
N VAL A 1147 -28.85 10.07 31.80
CA VAL A 1147 -27.91 9.07 31.27
C VAL A 1147 -26.53 9.26 31.92
N PRO A 1148 -25.91 8.23 32.51
CA PRO A 1148 -24.58 8.36 33.09
C PRO A 1148 -23.53 8.74 32.03
N ALA A 1149 -22.65 9.69 32.36
CA ALA A 1149 -21.68 10.24 31.42
C ALA A 1149 -20.67 9.19 30.91
N GLU A 1150 -20.37 8.18 31.73
CA GLU A 1150 -19.52 7.04 31.43
C GLU A 1150 -20.13 6.06 30.41
N GLU A 1151 -21.44 6.10 30.20
CA GLU A 1151 -22.11 5.29 29.18
C GLU A 1151 -22.08 5.94 27.78
N ILE A 1152 -21.54 7.16 27.67
CA ILE A 1152 -21.47 7.95 26.43
C ILE A 1152 -20.00 8.18 26.04
N ALA A 1153 -19.60 7.69 24.87
CA ALA A 1153 -18.23 7.83 24.38
C ALA A 1153 -18.17 8.37 22.94
N PHE A 1154 -17.09 9.08 22.62
CA PHE A 1154 -16.79 9.55 21.27
C PHE A 1154 -15.61 8.78 20.70
N ILE A 1155 -15.72 8.24 19.50
CA ILE A 1155 -14.59 7.55 18.86
C ILE A 1155 -13.40 8.48 18.61
N GLN A 1156 -13.64 9.80 18.54
CA GLN A 1156 -12.60 10.79 18.33
C GLN A 1156 -11.66 10.94 19.53
N ASP A 1157 -12.11 10.61 20.74
CA ASP A 1157 -11.31 10.68 21.97
C ASP A 1157 -10.37 9.48 22.11
N HIS A 1158 -10.55 8.44 21.29
CA HIS A 1158 -9.76 7.21 21.28
C HIS A 1158 -8.89 7.14 20.04
N ASP A 1159 -7.74 7.82 20.09
CA ASP A 1159 -6.75 7.79 19.01
C ASP A 1159 -5.82 6.57 19.14
N GLY A 1160 -5.56 5.91 18.01
CA GLY A 1160 -4.77 4.67 17.92
C GLY A 1160 -5.61 3.39 17.92
N ASP A 1161 -5.11 2.35 17.26
CA ASP A 1161 -5.87 1.11 17.01
C ASP A 1161 -6.19 0.36 18.31
N ALA A 1162 -5.28 0.34 19.28
CA ALA A 1162 -5.49 -0.29 20.59
C ALA A 1162 -6.60 0.41 21.41
N ALA A 1163 -6.64 1.74 21.41
CA ALA A 1163 -7.64 2.51 22.14
C ALA A 1163 -9.04 2.32 21.54
N LYS A 1164 -9.15 2.23 20.21
CA LYS A 1164 -10.40 1.93 19.51
C LYS A 1164 -10.89 0.51 19.77
N LEU A 1165 -9.99 -0.48 19.76
CA LEU A 1165 -10.34 -1.86 20.09
C LEU A 1165 -10.91 -1.97 21.51
N ALA A 1166 -10.30 -1.28 22.48
CA ALA A 1166 -10.81 -1.20 23.85
C ALA A 1166 -12.19 -0.50 23.92
N LEU A 1167 -12.40 0.57 23.15
CA LEU A 1167 -13.70 1.23 23.08
C LEU A 1167 -14.78 0.32 22.50
N PHE A 1168 -14.50 -0.37 21.39
CA PHE A 1168 -15.48 -1.30 20.79
C PHE A 1168 -15.80 -2.47 21.72
N LYS A 1169 -14.84 -2.90 22.53
CA LYS A 1169 -15.03 -3.87 23.60
C LYS A 1169 -15.98 -3.33 24.69
N ASP A 1170 -15.77 -2.11 25.14
CA ASP A 1170 -16.65 -1.44 26.10
C ASP A 1170 -18.08 -1.28 25.55
N VAL A 1171 -18.24 -1.12 24.22
CA VAL A 1171 -19.57 -1.12 23.57
C VAL A 1171 -20.19 -2.50 23.52
N ARG A 1172 -19.44 -3.55 23.15
CA ARG A 1172 -19.99 -4.93 23.10
C ARG A 1172 -20.42 -5.46 24.46
N SER A 1173 -19.73 -5.07 25.53
CA SER A 1173 -20.09 -5.42 26.91
C SER A 1173 -21.26 -4.60 27.49
N GLY A 1174 -21.66 -3.52 26.81
CA GLY A 1174 -22.71 -2.60 27.30
C GLY A 1174 -22.23 -1.66 28.41
N LYS A 1175 -20.91 -1.50 28.58
CA LYS A 1175 -20.29 -0.50 29.46
C LYS A 1175 -20.45 0.90 28.85
N VAL A 1176 -20.16 1.04 27.56
CA VAL A 1176 -20.54 2.20 26.76
C VAL A 1176 -21.83 1.85 26.01
N ARG A 1177 -22.91 2.58 26.27
CA ARG A 1177 -24.22 2.33 25.64
C ARG A 1177 -24.54 3.26 24.49
N ILE A 1178 -23.85 4.40 24.40
CA ILE A 1178 -24.04 5.37 23.31
C ILE A 1178 -22.67 5.72 22.75
N LEU A 1179 -22.37 5.24 21.55
CA LEU A 1179 -21.12 5.54 20.85
C LEU A 1179 -21.38 6.53 19.72
N MET A 1180 -20.70 7.67 19.74
CA MET A 1180 -20.81 8.70 18.69
C MET A 1180 -19.55 8.76 17.82
N GLY A 1181 -19.72 8.98 16.52
CA GLY A 1181 -18.59 9.08 15.60
C GLY A 1181 -18.95 9.43 14.16
N SER A 1182 -17.92 9.74 13.38
CA SER A 1182 -18.04 9.96 11.93
C SER A 1182 -18.07 8.63 11.17
N THR A 1183 -18.72 8.60 10.01
CA THR A 1183 -18.72 7.47 9.07
C THR A 1183 -17.30 6.99 8.74
N GLN A 1184 -16.32 7.91 8.64
CA GLN A 1184 -14.93 7.54 8.38
C GLN A 1184 -14.26 6.77 9.55
N LYS A 1185 -14.57 7.12 10.80
CA LYS A 1185 -13.96 6.48 11.98
C LYS A 1185 -14.73 5.24 12.46
N MET A 1186 -16.05 5.18 12.26
CA MET A 1186 -16.94 4.07 12.69
C MET A 1186 -17.49 3.22 11.53
N GLY A 1187 -17.01 3.43 10.30
CA GLY A 1187 -17.49 2.75 9.10
C GLY A 1187 -17.06 1.27 9.00
N ALA A 1188 -16.86 0.81 7.76
CA ALA A 1188 -16.51 -0.58 7.45
C ALA A 1188 -15.32 -1.09 8.30
N GLY A 1189 -15.46 -2.30 8.87
CA GLY A 1189 -14.48 -2.92 9.77
C GLY A 1189 -14.75 -2.75 11.27
N THR A 1190 -15.77 -1.97 11.67
CA THR A 1190 -16.14 -1.81 13.09
C THR A 1190 -16.94 -3.00 13.59
N ASN A 1191 -16.37 -3.84 14.46
CA ASN A 1191 -17.05 -4.98 15.08
C ASN A 1191 -17.57 -4.61 16.49
N ALA A 1192 -18.76 -4.01 16.59
CA ALA A 1192 -19.36 -3.58 17.86
C ALA A 1192 -20.85 -3.99 18.00
N GLN A 1193 -21.30 -4.97 17.20
CA GLN A 1193 -22.73 -5.26 16.99
C GLN A 1193 -23.42 -6.08 18.10
N THR A 1194 -22.67 -6.74 19.01
CA THR A 1194 -23.18 -7.76 19.93
C THR A 1194 -24.42 -7.35 20.73
N ARG A 1195 -24.49 -6.09 21.16
CA ARG A 1195 -25.63 -5.52 21.93
C ARG A 1195 -26.31 -4.35 21.23
N LEU A 1196 -26.01 -4.14 19.95
CA LEU A 1196 -26.46 -2.97 19.21
C LEU A 1196 -27.95 -3.09 18.86
N VAL A 1197 -28.76 -2.12 19.28
CA VAL A 1197 -30.20 -2.08 19.02
C VAL A 1197 -30.62 -0.99 18.02
N ALA A 1198 -29.83 0.08 17.89
CA ALA A 1198 -30.19 1.22 17.05
C ALA A 1198 -28.99 1.91 16.40
N LEU A 1199 -29.21 2.42 15.18
CA LEU A 1199 -28.30 3.24 14.40
C LEU A 1199 -28.97 4.58 14.09
N HIS A 1200 -28.33 5.68 14.47
CA HIS A 1200 -28.84 7.04 14.28
C HIS A 1200 -27.95 7.81 13.32
N HIS A 1201 -28.48 8.23 12.17
CA HIS A 1201 -27.76 9.06 11.18
C HIS A 1201 -28.30 10.49 11.19
N LEU A 1202 -27.51 11.44 11.71
CA LEU A 1202 -27.96 12.84 11.84
C LEU A 1202 -27.76 13.65 10.55
N ASP A 1203 -26.74 13.27 9.78
CA ASP A 1203 -26.44 13.83 8.48
C ASP A 1203 -26.01 12.72 7.50
N ALA A 1204 -26.22 12.97 6.21
CA ALA A 1204 -25.79 12.04 5.17
C ALA A 1204 -24.26 12.14 4.97
N PRO A 1205 -23.53 11.01 4.88
CA PRO A 1205 -22.08 10.96 4.71
C PRO A 1205 -21.57 11.74 3.49
#